data_AF-A0A9W7ZPL2-F1
#
_entry.id   AF-A0A9W7ZPL2-F1
#
_cell.length_a   1.000
_cell.length_b   1.000
_cell.length_c   1.000
_cell.angle_alpha   90.00
_cell.angle_beta   90.00
_cell.angle_gamma   90.00
#
_symmetry.space_group_name_H-M   'P 1'
#
loop_
_entity.id
_entity.type
_entity.pdbx_description
1 polymer ?
#
loop_
_entity_poly.entity_id
_entity_poly.type
_entity_poly.pdbx_seq_one_letter_code
_entity_poly.pdbx_strand_id
1 'polypeptide(L)'
;MTTDGSTKYLRPLVIKYGSGNATTESSVLIPSDMWAAAEQLREQFQATPWASQAPPETTPDSASGGSEQTPRIELAARFLKFAAEFHPSHNQGLDTLSVVSLLFNDFCDTYLKGNDVHAVTADLLVPVRKAVINAYFVALTVLKYNGISFANAATTTKKTDTSALFRKSIEGSANMFAVFGGQGNIEEYFDETKEVFDIYEPLIRDYVVEMSAHLNTLARKPDFQSTLSKGLDVLRWLTDSESTPDLHYLISAPVSLPVIGFTQLLHLLVLSKVLNLQPGEVASQFKGATGHSQGIISAVVLAASTDEASYTANSKKALSLLFAIGNRAQQVFPQTVLDPTILEDSVSNNEGNPSPMLAVSSLRKEDVIKHVDATNSHLPEDRQIEVSLINGPRSYVCCGPPQSLYGLNLSLRKLKAASGADQGRVPHSQRKLKFASRFLPITAPFHSKYLDAAPQLVLDDVKAMDCQFNASELRVPVFSTWDGKDLRETAQDDLTKSIIEMICLQPVDWPAATAMPSITHIVDFGPAGASGVGRLTHRNKEGTGVHVILAGALEGVGSELSSKASLFDTRDSAVYFASNWAHDFAPRLVRTSCDGRTHIDSPMSRLLGKPTILVAGMTPSTISEKFVSATMNAGYHIELSGGGHFSEPMLRDKIQQIMDLVEPGLGVTVNAIYINPRQWAFQYPLIQAMRKEGIPMEGLCIGAGVPTLDVANDIVENLQKAGFAHIGFKPGTVGSIRQVIAIAQSNPTMPIILEWTGGRAGGHHSFEDFHQPILETYGAIRNQPNIVLVAGSGFGGVEDTLPYLTGDWSAKFDCAPMPFDGILFGSRVMVAKEGQADDAVKQAIVDCSGVDDHEWEKTYSGEAGGIITVMSELGEPIHKVATRGVRLWKEFDDTIFSLPRDKRAAVIQAKKDYIIRRLNADFQKPWFGKKLDGTPVDLEEMTYAEVAYRLNELLYIKSESRWVDVTLRNFVGDYLRRVEERFATKEHESMVVSFDQLEVPFELTEKILDANPGSRSQLLTTEDVQYFINLCMRPIQKPVPFIPVLDKQFDVWFKKDS
;
A
#
# COMPACT_ATOMS: atom_id res chain seq x y z
N MET A 1 39.01 -21.16 57.70
CA MET A 1 40.35 -20.54 57.67
C MET A 1 41.25 -21.39 56.79
N THR A 2 41.42 -20.96 55.55
CA THR A 2 42.65 -21.10 54.74
C THR A 2 42.55 -19.98 53.70
N THR A 3 43.34 -18.95 53.95
CA THR A 3 43.54 -17.75 53.14
C THR A 3 44.47 -18.08 51.98
N ASP A 4 44.03 -17.84 50.76
CA ASP A 4 44.94 -17.43 49.68
C ASP A 4 44.23 -16.37 48.83
N GLY A 5 44.37 -15.13 49.28
CA GLY A 5 43.83 -13.94 48.63
C GLY A 5 44.94 -13.25 47.86
N SER A 6 45.03 -13.51 46.55
CA SER A 6 45.68 -12.59 45.62
C SER A 6 44.60 -11.71 45.01
N THR A 7 44.48 -10.48 45.52
CA THR A 7 43.66 -9.45 44.87
C THR A 7 44.30 -9.15 43.52
N LYS A 8 43.80 -9.73 42.43
CA LYS A 8 44.30 -9.45 41.07
C LYS A 8 44.10 -7.96 40.77
N TYR A 9 45.18 -7.18 40.70
CA TYR A 9 45.14 -5.78 40.30
C TYR A 9 44.73 -5.69 38.81
N LEU A 10 43.60 -5.02 38.54
CA LEU A 10 43.09 -4.75 37.20
C LEU A 10 43.62 -3.40 36.70
N ARG A 11 44.02 -3.33 35.44
CA ARG A 11 44.51 -2.11 34.79
C ARG A 11 43.68 -1.82 33.52
N PRO A 12 43.23 -0.58 33.29
CA PRO A 12 42.50 -0.25 32.06
C PRO A 12 43.44 -0.24 30.85
N LEU A 13 43.18 -1.10 29.87
CA LEU A 13 43.76 -1.03 28.54
C LEU A 13 42.84 -0.14 27.69
N VAL A 14 43.32 1.04 27.32
CA VAL A 14 42.58 1.99 26.49
C VAL A 14 43.01 1.82 25.03
N ILE A 15 42.04 1.58 24.16
CA ILE A 15 42.18 1.49 22.71
C ILE A 15 41.59 2.77 22.13
N LYS A 16 42.31 3.42 21.23
CA LYS A 16 41.93 4.70 20.64
C LYS A 16 41.93 4.61 19.13
N TYR A 17 41.06 5.40 18.52
CA TYR A 17 40.90 5.51 17.07
C TYR A 17 40.49 6.94 16.69
N GLY A 18 41.09 7.48 15.63
CA GLY A 18 40.87 8.86 15.14
C GLY A 18 42.05 9.81 15.39
N SER A 19 42.03 10.99 14.76
CA SER A 19 43.02 12.06 14.94
C SER A 19 42.35 13.39 15.33
N GLY A 20 42.96 14.15 16.24
CA GLY A 20 42.43 15.44 16.69
C GLY A 20 41.17 15.33 17.56
N ASN A 21 40.21 16.23 17.37
CA ASN A 21 39.01 16.38 18.24
C ASN A 21 37.93 15.28 18.05
N ALA A 22 38.12 14.32 17.13
CA ALA A 22 37.19 13.22 16.85
C ALA A 22 37.80 11.86 17.24
N THR A 23 38.21 11.71 18.49
CA THR A 23 38.80 10.46 19.01
C THR A 23 37.74 9.60 19.67
N THR A 24 37.55 8.37 19.19
CA THR A 24 36.75 7.35 19.87
C THR A 24 37.65 6.49 20.74
N GLU A 25 37.23 6.22 21.97
CA GLU A 25 37.97 5.39 22.92
C GLU A 25 37.10 4.24 23.42
N SER A 26 37.72 3.06 23.58
CA SER A 26 37.15 1.90 24.27
C SER A 26 38.16 1.42 25.31
N SER A 27 37.69 0.97 26.48
CA SER A 27 38.56 0.53 27.57
C SER A 27 38.11 -0.80 28.13
N VAL A 28 39.07 -1.71 28.32
CA VAL A 28 38.86 -3.04 28.90
C VAL A 28 39.78 -3.21 30.11
N LEU A 29 39.28 -3.83 31.18
CA LEU A 29 40.07 -4.06 32.39
C LEU A 29 40.90 -5.35 32.28
N ILE A 30 42.22 -5.23 32.30
CA ILE A 30 43.17 -6.33 32.14
C ILE A 30 43.86 -6.68 33.47
N PRO A 31 43.87 -7.96 33.89
CA PRO A 31 44.66 -8.47 35.01
C PRO A 31 46.17 -8.24 34.82
N SER A 32 46.87 -7.92 35.91
CA SER A 32 48.31 -7.59 35.85
C SER A 32 49.19 -8.71 35.29
N ASP A 33 48.79 -9.98 35.47
CA ASP A 33 49.45 -11.18 34.91
C ASP A 33 49.36 -11.25 33.38
N MET A 34 48.40 -10.54 32.76
CA MET A 34 48.15 -10.55 31.31
C MET A 34 48.55 -9.22 30.63
N TRP A 35 49.02 -8.24 31.41
CA TRP A 35 49.25 -6.88 30.94
C TRP A 35 50.26 -6.80 29.80
N ALA A 36 51.38 -7.53 29.88
CA ALA A 36 52.43 -7.49 28.85
C ALA A 36 51.90 -7.96 27.47
N ALA A 37 51.11 -9.03 27.45
CA ALA A 37 50.49 -9.54 26.23
C ALA A 37 49.43 -8.57 25.68
N ALA A 38 48.61 -7.97 26.56
CA ALA A 38 47.58 -7.02 26.17
C ALA A 38 48.16 -5.69 25.65
N GLU A 39 49.24 -5.20 26.25
CA GLU A 39 49.95 -4.00 25.82
C GLU A 39 50.59 -4.19 24.44
N GLN A 40 51.24 -5.35 24.20
CA GLN A 40 51.78 -5.71 22.89
C GLN A 40 50.68 -5.73 21.82
N LEU A 41 49.53 -6.37 22.09
CA LEU A 41 48.40 -6.41 21.15
C LEU A 41 47.89 -5.00 20.83
N ARG A 42 47.76 -4.12 21.84
CA ARG A 42 47.34 -2.73 21.65
C ARG A 42 48.33 -1.96 20.79
N GLU A 43 49.64 -2.05 21.07
CA GLU A 43 50.66 -1.33 20.29
C GLU A 43 50.69 -1.78 18.83
N GLN A 44 50.61 -3.09 18.59
CA GLN A 44 50.58 -3.64 17.24
C GLN A 44 49.29 -3.24 16.50
N PHE A 45 48.14 -3.26 17.17
CA PHE A 45 46.89 -2.75 16.60
C PHE A 45 47.00 -1.26 16.23
N GLN A 46 47.60 -0.44 17.11
CA GLN A 46 47.82 0.99 16.86
C GLN A 46 48.79 1.29 15.71
N ALA A 47 49.66 0.33 15.36
CA ALA A 47 50.54 0.43 14.20
C ALA A 47 49.85 0.07 12.87
N THR A 48 48.63 -0.50 12.91
CA THR A 48 47.90 -0.83 11.69
C THR A 48 47.28 0.42 11.04
N PRO A 49 47.08 0.44 9.70
CA PRO A 49 46.36 1.51 9.02
C PRO A 49 44.96 1.78 9.59
N TRP A 50 44.36 0.76 10.18
CA TRP A 50 43.04 0.81 10.81
C TRP A 50 42.99 1.68 12.07
N ALA A 51 44.09 1.86 12.80
CA ALA A 51 44.13 2.77 13.93
C ALA A 51 44.18 4.25 13.52
N SER A 52 44.50 4.52 12.25
CA SER A 52 44.85 5.85 11.72
C SER A 52 43.77 6.46 10.79
N GLN A 53 42.91 5.65 10.18
CA GLN A 53 41.84 6.12 9.29
C GLN A 53 40.61 6.48 10.11
N ALA A 54 40.01 7.66 9.97
CA ALA A 54 38.69 7.96 10.55
C ALA A 54 37.59 7.18 9.79
N PRO A 55 36.39 6.93 10.36
CA PRO A 55 35.28 6.38 9.59
C PRO A 55 34.97 7.37 8.46
N PRO A 56 34.50 6.90 7.29
CA PRO A 56 33.96 7.82 6.29
C PRO A 56 32.90 8.72 6.96
N GLU A 57 32.98 10.03 6.70
CA GLU A 57 32.09 11.03 7.31
C GLU A 57 30.64 10.56 7.29
N THR A 58 30.02 10.49 8.48
CA THR A 58 28.57 10.38 8.60
C THR A 58 27.96 11.65 8.02
N THR A 59 27.35 11.55 6.84
CA THR A 59 26.53 12.63 6.29
C THR A 59 25.38 12.94 7.27
N PRO A 60 25.12 14.21 7.65
CA PRO A 60 24.14 14.56 8.67
C PRO A 60 22.65 14.36 8.29
N ASP A 61 22.33 13.83 7.11
CA ASP A 61 20.97 13.91 6.54
C ASP A 61 20.18 12.59 6.55
N SER A 62 20.55 11.60 7.37
CA SER A 62 19.67 10.44 7.62
C SER A 62 19.05 10.51 9.00
N ALA A 63 17.72 10.47 9.07
CA ALA A 63 16.90 10.59 10.27
C ALA A 63 17.03 9.43 11.28
N SER A 64 18.06 8.58 11.17
CA SER A 64 18.40 7.53 12.12
C SER A 64 19.56 8.01 13.00
N GLY A 65 19.23 8.50 14.20
CA GLY A 65 20.21 8.96 15.19
C GLY A 65 21.25 7.88 15.52
N GLY A 66 22.46 8.00 14.96
CA GLY A 66 23.61 7.21 15.37
C GLY A 66 23.99 7.57 16.81
N SER A 67 23.74 6.66 17.76
CA SER A 67 24.15 6.83 19.14
C SER A 67 25.68 6.87 19.27
N GLU A 68 26.22 7.52 20.32
CA GLU A 68 27.64 7.47 20.69
C GLU A 68 28.22 6.03 20.84
N GLN A 69 27.38 5.00 20.87
CA GLN A 69 27.80 3.61 20.98
C GLN A 69 28.31 3.01 19.66
N THR A 70 27.87 3.50 18.50
CA THR A 70 28.22 2.93 17.18
C THR A 70 29.74 2.90 16.92
N PRO A 71 30.50 3.98 17.17
CA PRO A 71 31.95 3.95 16.98
C PRO A 71 32.67 3.05 18.00
N ARG A 72 32.12 2.87 19.20
CA ARG A 72 32.76 2.10 20.29
C ARG A 72 32.65 0.59 20.09
N ILE A 73 31.47 0.08 19.72
CA ILE A 73 31.29 -1.35 19.44
C ILE A 73 32.13 -1.80 18.25
N GLU A 74 32.21 -0.95 17.22
CA GLU A 74 33.05 -1.20 16.05
C GLU A 74 34.54 -1.27 16.42
N LEU A 75 35.03 -0.29 17.20
CA LEU A 75 36.42 -0.27 17.66
C LEU A 75 36.76 -1.51 18.49
N ALA A 76 35.90 -1.88 19.44
CA ALA A 76 36.08 -3.06 20.27
C ALA A 76 36.09 -4.35 19.43
N ALA A 77 35.18 -4.48 18.47
CA ALA A 77 35.11 -5.63 17.58
C ALA A 77 36.36 -5.74 16.68
N ARG A 78 36.83 -4.63 16.10
CA ARG A 78 38.05 -4.62 15.28
C ARG A 78 39.28 -5.02 16.09
N PHE A 79 39.43 -4.50 17.30
CA PHE A 79 40.53 -4.90 18.18
C PHE A 79 40.45 -6.37 18.60
N LEU A 80 39.24 -6.86 18.91
CA LEU A 80 38.98 -8.26 19.22
C LEU A 80 39.38 -9.18 18.06
N LYS A 81 38.97 -8.84 16.83
CA LYS A 81 39.35 -9.58 15.61
C LYS A 81 40.87 -9.60 15.42
N PHE A 82 41.51 -8.43 15.51
CA PHE A 82 42.95 -8.31 15.38
C PHE A 82 43.68 -9.19 16.41
N ALA A 83 43.26 -9.16 17.67
CA ALA A 83 43.85 -9.97 18.73
C ALA A 83 43.69 -11.48 18.45
N ALA A 84 42.54 -11.90 17.94
CA ALA A 84 42.28 -13.30 17.58
C ALA A 84 43.14 -13.77 16.39
N GLU A 85 43.36 -12.92 15.38
CA GLU A 85 44.18 -13.23 14.18
C GLU A 85 45.69 -13.11 14.43
N PHE A 86 46.10 -12.29 15.40
CA PHE A 86 47.50 -12.13 15.76
C PHE A 86 48.06 -13.37 16.49
N HIS A 87 47.22 -14.08 17.26
CA HIS A 87 47.65 -15.21 18.09
C HIS A 87 48.30 -16.37 17.28
N PRO A 88 47.72 -16.88 16.17
CA PRO A 88 48.32 -17.96 15.38
C PRO A 88 49.67 -17.61 14.74
N SER A 89 49.93 -16.32 14.53
CA SER A 89 51.00 -15.83 13.64
C SER A 89 52.29 -15.47 14.39
N HIS A 90 52.22 -15.25 15.71
CA HIS A 90 53.35 -14.76 16.51
C HIS A 90 53.40 -15.41 17.91
N ASN A 91 54.00 -16.60 17.98
CA ASN A 91 54.21 -17.31 19.24
C ASN A 91 55.50 -16.86 19.94
N GLN A 92 55.52 -15.61 20.45
CA GLN A 92 56.67 -15.01 21.14
C GLN A 92 56.69 -15.27 22.67
N GLY A 93 56.13 -16.40 23.14
CA GLY A 93 56.18 -16.80 24.55
C GLY A 93 55.26 -16.03 25.50
N LEU A 94 54.36 -15.19 24.99
CA LEU A 94 53.31 -14.48 25.75
C LEU A 94 51.94 -15.12 25.51
N ASP A 95 51.13 -15.27 26.57
CA ASP A 95 49.78 -15.86 26.50
C ASP A 95 48.75 -14.86 25.98
N THR A 96 48.70 -14.70 24.65
CA THR A 96 47.74 -13.83 23.96
C THR A 96 46.34 -14.44 23.89
N LEU A 97 46.17 -15.76 24.01
CA LEU A 97 44.84 -16.41 24.01
C LEU A 97 44.01 -16.04 25.24
N SER A 98 44.63 -16.02 26.41
CA SER A 98 43.94 -15.56 27.62
C SER A 98 43.43 -14.12 27.45
N VAL A 99 44.21 -13.26 26.77
CA VAL A 99 43.78 -11.87 26.47
C VAL A 99 42.59 -11.87 25.52
N VAL A 100 42.62 -12.65 24.44
CA VAL A 100 41.48 -12.80 23.52
C VAL A 100 40.23 -13.29 24.26
N SER A 101 40.37 -14.27 25.15
CA SER A 101 39.23 -14.76 25.95
C SER A 101 38.64 -13.67 26.84
N LEU A 102 39.50 -12.85 27.45
CA LEU A 102 39.05 -11.74 28.28
C LEU A 102 38.35 -10.67 27.44
N LEU A 103 38.94 -10.26 26.32
CA LEU A 103 38.34 -9.30 25.39
C LEU A 103 36.99 -9.80 24.85
N PHE A 104 36.88 -11.10 24.56
CA PHE A 104 35.64 -11.70 24.10
C PHE A 104 34.54 -11.66 25.18
N ASN A 105 34.87 -12.00 26.43
CA ASN A 105 33.93 -11.91 27.55
C ASN A 105 33.50 -10.46 27.78
N ASP A 106 34.45 -9.53 27.83
CA ASP A 106 34.16 -8.10 27.99
C ASP A 106 33.29 -7.56 26.86
N PHE A 107 33.57 -7.94 25.60
CA PHE A 107 32.75 -7.56 24.46
C PHE A 107 31.30 -8.07 24.62
N CYS A 108 31.14 -9.33 25.04
CA CYS A 108 29.83 -9.89 25.25
C CYS A 108 29.06 -9.21 26.39
N ASP A 109 29.71 -8.97 27.53
CA ASP A 109 29.08 -8.38 28.70
C ASP A 109 28.72 -6.90 28.47
N THR A 110 29.62 -6.16 27.82
CA THR A 110 29.47 -4.73 27.56
C THR A 110 28.44 -4.45 26.47
N TYR A 111 28.52 -5.17 25.34
CA TYR A 111 27.73 -4.86 24.15
C TYR A 111 26.56 -5.82 23.96
N LEU A 112 26.78 -7.14 24.08
CA LEU A 112 25.76 -8.12 23.75
C LEU A 112 24.68 -8.26 24.83
N LYS A 113 25.07 -8.14 26.11
CA LYS A 113 24.17 -8.16 27.28
C LYS A 113 23.20 -9.36 27.28
N GLY A 114 23.72 -10.53 26.89
CA GLY A 114 22.95 -11.78 26.81
C GLY A 114 22.14 -11.99 25.54
N ASN A 115 22.13 -11.03 24.60
CA ASN A 115 21.49 -11.19 23.29
C ASN A 115 22.49 -11.61 22.21
N ASP A 116 22.00 -11.98 21.02
CA ASP A 116 22.85 -12.39 19.90
C ASP A 116 23.47 -11.18 19.17
N VAL A 117 24.68 -11.36 18.63
CA VAL A 117 25.40 -10.32 17.88
C VAL A 117 24.58 -9.77 16.71
N HIS A 118 23.76 -10.57 16.04
CA HIS A 118 22.91 -10.10 14.94
C HIS A 118 21.81 -9.15 15.41
N ALA A 119 21.25 -9.41 16.59
CA ALA A 119 20.18 -8.61 17.18
C ALA A 119 20.71 -7.26 17.70
N VAL A 120 21.86 -7.26 18.38
CA VAL A 120 22.47 -6.04 18.93
C VAL A 120 23.01 -5.12 17.84
N THR A 121 23.43 -5.68 16.72
CA THR A 121 23.92 -4.92 15.58
C THR A 121 22.82 -4.51 14.60
N ALA A 122 21.54 -4.78 14.91
CA ALA A 122 20.42 -4.59 13.98
C ALA A 122 20.24 -3.16 13.48
N ASP A 123 20.47 -2.18 14.35
CA ASP A 123 20.30 -0.77 14.05
C ASP A 123 21.61 -0.08 13.60
N LEU A 124 22.69 -0.86 13.42
CA LEU A 124 23.97 -0.34 12.92
C LEU A 124 24.02 -0.34 11.39
N LEU A 125 24.81 0.57 10.82
CA LEU A 125 25.09 0.59 9.38
C LEU A 125 25.63 -0.76 8.90
N VAL A 126 25.18 -1.21 7.73
CA VAL A 126 25.52 -2.54 7.18
C VAL A 126 27.03 -2.86 7.19
N PRO A 127 27.95 -1.98 6.76
CA PRO A 127 29.38 -2.29 6.81
C PRO A 127 29.91 -2.53 8.23
N VAL A 128 29.45 -1.72 9.20
CA VAL A 128 29.82 -1.85 10.62
C VAL A 128 29.29 -3.17 11.17
N ARG A 129 28.03 -3.49 10.87
CA ARG A 129 27.38 -4.72 11.27
C ARG A 129 28.12 -5.96 10.76
N LYS A 130 28.46 -6.00 9.47
CA LYS A 130 29.25 -7.08 8.86
C LYS A 130 30.58 -7.28 9.60
N ALA A 131 31.30 -6.18 9.85
CA ALA A 131 32.58 -6.22 10.55
C ALA A 131 32.46 -6.73 12.00
N VAL A 132 31.44 -6.28 12.75
CA VAL A 132 31.22 -6.69 14.14
C VAL A 132 30.83 -8.17 14.23
N ILE A 133 29.91 -8.63 13.38
CA ILE A 133 29.48 -10.04 13.34
C ILE A 133 30.67 -10.95 12.99
N ASN A 134 31.45 -10.57 11.96
CA ASN A 134 32.63 -11.33 11.57
C ASN A 134 33.66 -11.40 12.71
N ALA A 135 34.01 -10.25 13.31
CA ALA A 135 34.94 -10.19 14.43
C ALA A 135 34.53 -11.09 15.60
N TYR A 136 33.25 -11.09 15.95
CA TYR A 136 32.70 -11.96 16.98
C TYR A 136 32.93 -13.44 16.66
N PHE A 137 32.62 -13.87 15.43
CA PHE A 137 32.78 -15.28 15.04
C PHE A 137 34.25 -15.68 14.83
N VAL A 138 35.13 -14.78 14.38
CA VAL A 138 36.58 -15.02 14.34
C VAL A 138 37.08 -15.34 15.74
N ALA A 139 36.81 -14.48 16.72
CA ALA A 139 37.25 -14.69 18.10
C ALA A 139 36.63 -15.95 18.71
N LEU A 140 35.33 -16.19 18.50
CA LEU A 140 34.64 -17.38 18.99
C LEU A 140 35.27 -18.67 18.46
N THR A 141 35.53 -18.75 17.15
CA THR A 141 36.14 -19.93 16.53
C THR A 141 37.57 -20.14 17.04
N VAL A 142 38.39 -19.08 17.14
CA VAL A 142 39.76 -19.18 17.66
C VAL A 142 39.78 -19.72 19.10
N LEU A 143 38.89 -19.22 19.96
CA LEU A 143 38.79 -19.68 21.35
C LEU A 143 38.33 -21.14 21.44
N LYS A 144 37.30 -21.53 20.65
CA LYS A 144 36.80 -22.92 20.59
C LYS A 144 37.87 -23.89 20.09
N TYR A 145 38.58 -23.54 19.01
CA TYR A 145 39.62 -24.38 18.43
C TYR A 145 40.77 -24.67 19.41
N ASN A 146 41.12 -23.69 20.25
CA ASN A 146 42.18 -23.82 21.26
C ASN A 146 41.68 -24.37 22.61
N GLY A 147 40.41 -24.78 22.72
CA GLY A 147 39.86 -25.36 23.96
C GLY A 147 39.80 -24.41 25.15
N ILE A 148 39.81 -23.09 24.91
CA ILE A 148 39.79 -22.07 25.95
C ILE A 148 38.36 -21.88 26.46
N SER A 149 38.16 -22.05 27.77
CA SER A 149 36.88 -21.77 28.42
C SER A 149 36.67 -20.26 28.56
N PHE A 150 35.52 -19.77 28.08
CA PHE A 150 35.05 -18.40 28.25
C PHE A 150 33.76 -18.41 29.08
N ALA A 151 33.54 -17.35 29.86
CA ALA A 151 32.54 -17.34 30.95
C ALA A 151 31.09 -17.17 30.47
N ASN A 152 30.88 -16.91 29.18
CA ASN A 152 29.56 -16.57 28.69
C ASN A 152 28.72 -17.82 28.40
N ALA A 153 27.65 -18.03 29.18
CA ALA A 153 26.73 -19.16 29.07
C ALA A 153 26.03 -19.23 27.70
N ALA A 154 25.84 -18.10 27.01
CA ALA A 154 25.10 -18.00 25.74
C ALA A 154 25.75 -18.71 24.53
N THR A 155 27.03 -19.09 24.62
CA THR A 155 27.79 -19.72 23.51
C THR A 155 28.04 -21.22 23.70
N THR A 156 27.67 -21.77 24.86
CA THR A 156 27.80 -23.21 25.21
C THR A 156 26.45 -23.92 25.34
N THR A 157 25.36 -23.21 25.62
CA THR A 157 23.99 -23.74 25.59
C THR A 157 23.41 -23.74 24.17
N LYS A 158 22.49 -24.66 23.87
CA LYS A 158 21.70 -24.60 22.64
C LYS A 158 20.88 -23.31 22.65
N LYS A 159 20.95 -22.50 21.58
CA LYS A 159 20.22 -21.22 21.53
C LYS A 159 18.72 -21.39 21.29
N THR A 160 18.21 -22.61 21.19
CA THR A 160 16.76 -22.88 21.28
C THR A 160 16.18 -22.41 22.60
N ASP A 161 16.98 -22.37 23.66
CA ASP A 161 16.55 -21.94 24.99
C ASP A 161 16.57 -20.41 25.13
N THR A 162 17.17 -19.70 24.17
CA THR A 162 17.38 -18.25 24.25
C THR A 162 16.73 -17.48 23.12
N SER A 163 16.78 -17.94 21.86
CA SER A 163 16.08 -17.30 20.73
C SER A 163 14.57 -17.33 20.94
N ALA A 164 13.94 -16.17 20.93
CA ALA A 164 12.52 -16.02 21.24
C ALA A 164 11.63 -16.72 20.21
N LEU A 165 11.97 -16.63 18.92
CA LEU A 165 11.21 -17.29 17.85
C LEU A 165 11.25 -18.82 17.99
N PHE A 166 12.44 -19.37 18.22
CA PHE A 166 12.62 -20.81 18.35
C PHE A 166 11.98 -21.35 19.63
N ARG A 167 12.06 -20.64 20.76
CA ARG A 167 11.28 -20.98 21.97
C ARG A 167 9.79 -21.04 21.67
N LYS A 168 9.24 -20.01 21.02
CA LYS A 168 7.82 -19.98 20.64
C LYS A 168 7.43 -21.10 19.68
N SER A 169 8.34 -21.54 18.82
CA SER A 169 8.12 -22.71 17.96
C SER A 169 8.01 -24.00 18.76
N ILE A 170 8.92 -24.21 19.72
CA ILE A 170 8.90 -25.36 20.62
C ILE A 170 7.65 -25.36 21.51
N GLU A 171 7.23 -24.19 21.99
CA GLU A 171 5.99 -23.99 22.75
C GLU A 171 4.71 -24.19 21.91
N GLY A 172 4.83 -24.20 20.58
CA GLY A 172 3.71 -24.34 19.64
C GLY A 172 2.93 -23.05 19.37
N SER A 173 3.42 -21.89 19.84
CA SER A 173 2.81 -20.58 19.56
C SER A 173 3.27 -19.97 18.24
N ALA A 174 4.42 -20.39 17.71
CA ALA A 174 4.89 -20.04 16.37
C ALA A 174 5.04 -21.29 15.49
N ASN A 175 4.35 -21.33 14.35
CA ASN A 175 4.53 -22.36 13.34
C ASN A 175 5.38 -21.82 12.19
N MET A 176 6.62 -22.31 12.06
CA MET A 176 7.57 -21.89 11.03
C MET A 176 7.49 -22.79 9.79
N PHE A 177 7.67 -22.19 8.62
CA PHE A 177 7.74 -22.87 7.32
C PHE A 177 8.96 -22.37 6.52
N ALA A 178 9.77 -23.27 6.00
CA ALA A 178 10.99 -22.90 5.27
C ALA A 178 10.69 -22.77 3.77
N VAL A 179 11.17 -21.68 3.16
CA VAL A 179 11.13 -21.51 1.70
C VAL A 179 12.52 -21.26 1.16
N PHE A 180 12.77 -21.78 -0.04
CA PHE A 180 14.02 -21.62 -0.77
C PHE A 180 13.72 -21.05 -2.15
N GLY A 181 14.41 -19.97 -2.52
CA GLY A 181 14.25 -19.35 -3.85
C GLY A 181 14.92 -20.12 -4.99
N GLY A 182 14.92 -19.54 -6.18
CA GLY A 182 15.65 -20.04 -7.35
C GLY A 182 16.31 -18.92 -8.12
N GLN A 183 16.68 -19.18 -9.38
CA GLN A 183 17.07 -18.11 -10.30
C GLN A 183 15.90 -17.13 -10.50
N GLY A 184 16.20 -15.85 -10.69
CA GLY A 184 15.15 -14.84 -10.77
C GLY A 184 15.66 -13.41 -10.89
N ASN A 185 15.05 -12.49 -10.15
CA ASN A 185 15.08 -11.04 -10.41
C ASN A 185 16.45 -10.33 -10.31
N ILE A 186 17.50 -11.00 -9.83
CA ILE A 186 18.84 -10.39 -9.67
C ILE A 186 19.87 -11.13 -10.52
N GLU A 187 20.78 -10.37 -11.09
CA GLU A 187 21.91 -10.91 -11.84
C GLU A 187 23.09 -11.16 -10.88
N GLU A 188 23.20 -10.37 -9.82
CA GLU A 188 24.28 -10.29 -8.84
C GLU A 188 24.15 -11.31 -7.69
N TYR A 189 23.56 -12.48 -7.93
CA TYR A 189 23.34 -13.49 -6.87
C TYR A 189 24.65 -13.94 -6.18
N PHE A 190 25.79 -13.84 -6.89
CA PHE A 190 27.10 -14.24 -6.35
C PHE A 190 27.59 -13.29 -5.25
N ASP A 191 27.16 -12.03 -5.25
CA ASP A 191 27.50 -11.08 -4.20
C ASP A 191 26.96 -11.54 -2.84
N GLU A 192 25.80 -12.22 -2.82
CA GLU A 192 25.26 -12.81 -1.61
C GLU A 192 26.06 -14.03 -1.14
N THR A 193 26.54 -14.87 -2.06
CA THR A 193 27.48 -15.96 -1.75
C THR A 193 28.74 -15.40 -1.09
N LYS A 194 29.28 -14.32 -1.67
CA LYS A 194 30.47 -13.63 -1.16
C LYS A 194 30.21 -13.00 0.19
N GLU A 195 29.08 -12.33 0.36
CA GLU A 195 28.71 -11.71 1.63
C GLU A 195 28.62 -12.74 2.77
N VAL A 196 27.96 -13.87 2.54
CA VAL A 196 27.88 -14.94 3.52
C VAL A 196 29.26 -15.49 3.86
N PHE A 197 30.10 -15.70 2.84
CA PHE A 197 31.47 -16.14 3.04
C PHE A 197 32.25 -15.13 3.87
N ASP A 198 32.29 -13.86 3.48
CA ASP A 198 33.06 -12.81 4.14
C ASP A 198 32.64 -12.61 5.60
N ILE A 199 31.34 -12.67 5.90
CA ILE A 199 30.84 -12.50 7.28
C ILE A 199 31.15 -13.73 8.13
N TYR A 200 30.86 -14.92 7.62
CA TYR A 200 30.84 -16.15 8.43
C TYR A 200 32.01 -17.09 8.15
N GLU A 201 33.03 -16.68 7.39
CA GLU A 201 34.19 -17.48 7.00
C GLU A 201 34.73 -18.37 8.14
N PRO A 202 34.90 -17.89 9.39
CA PRO A 202 35.42 -18.72 10.49
C PRO A 202 34.53 -19.90 10.86
N LEU A 203 33.26 -19.91 10.47
CA LEU A 203 32.30 -20.98 10.75
C LEU A 203 32.14 -21.97 9.59
N ILE A 204 32.36 -21.50 8.34
CA ILE A 204 31.96 -22.22 7.13
C ILE A 204 33.11 -22.50 6.14
N ARG A 205 34.33 -22.00 6.39
CA ARG A 205 35.47 -22.14 5.46
C ARG A 205 35.70 -23.60 5.03
N ASP A 206 35.76 -24.54 5.96
CA ASP A 206 36.06 -25.94 5.64
C ASP A 206 34.98 -26.56 4.73
N TYR A 207 33.72 -26.25 5.02
CA TYR A 207 32.59 -26.64 4.18
C TYR A 207 32.69 -26.03 2.78
N VAL A 208 33.04 -24.74 2.68
CA VAL A 208 33.20 -24.04 1.40
C VAL A 208 34.32 -24.63 0.57
N VAL A 209 35.46 -24.93 1.18
CA VAL A 209 36.60 -25.60 0.54
C VAL A 209 36.16 -26.95 -0.02
N GLU A 210 35.47 -27.76 0.78
CA GLU A 210 35.02 -29.09 0.39
C GLU A 210 33.98 -29.05 -0.75
N MET A 211 32.97 -28.18 -0.67
CA MET A 211 31.94 -28.04 -1.70
C MET A 211 32.50 -27.46 -3.00
N SER A 212 33.39 -26.46 -2.92
CA SER A 212 34.05 -25.89 -4.09
C SER A 212 34.94 -26.91 -4.80
N ALA A 213 35.70 -27.73 -4.05
CA ALA A 213 36.51 -28.80 -4.62
C ALA A 213 35.64 -29.86 -5.31
N HIS A 214 34.48 -30.19 -4.74
CA HIS A 214 33.50 -31.09 -5.36
C HIS A 214 32.97 -30.53 -6.69
N LEU A 215 32.50 -29.29 -6.72
CA LEU A 215 32.03 -28.63 -7.94
C LEU A 215 33.11 -28.52 -9.02
N ASN A 216 34.33 -28.15 -8.65
CA ASN A 216 35.48 -28.06 -9.56
C ASN A 216 35.81 -29.45 -10.16
N THR A 217 35.67 -30.52 -9.37
CA THR A 217 35.86 -31.89 -9.85
C THR A 217 34.80 -32.29 -10.89
N LEU A 218 33.53 -31.94 -10.65
CA LEU A 218 32.45 -32.17 -11.61
C LEU A 218 32.65 -31.38 -12.90
N ALA A 219 33.02 -30.10 -12.80
CA ALA A 219 33.24 -29.21 -13.94
C ALA A 219 34.37 -29.68 -14.88
N ARG A 220 35.32 -30.49 -14.38
CA ARG A 220 36.41 -31.05 -15.19
C ARG A 220 36.01 -32.28 -16.01
N LYS A 221 34.85 -32.89 -15.77
CA LYS A 221 34.40 -34.06 -16.54
C LYS A 221 34.13 -33.66 -18.01
N PRO A 222 34.58 -34.46 -19.00
CA PRO A 222 34.49 -34.10 -20.42
C PRO A 222 33.07 -33.72 -20.90
N ASP A 223 32.05 -34.40 -20.38
CA ASP A 223 30.65 -34.23 -20.79
C ASP A 223 30.05 -32.86 -20.46
N PHE A 224 30.69 -32.07 -19.58
CA PHE A 224 30.20 -30.78 -19.09
C PHE A 224 31.07 -29.59 -19.52
N GLN A 225 32.29 -29.84 -20.00
CA GLN A 225 33.25 -28.78 -20.36
C GLN A 225 32.74 -27.84 -21.45
N SER A 226 31.88 -28.33 -22.35
CA SER A 226 31.31 -27.52 -23.44
C SER A 226 30.48 -26.34 -22.96
N THR A 227 29.90 -26.41 -21.75
CA THR A 227 29.06 -25.36 -21.18
C THR A 227 29.75 -24.55 -20.08
N LEU A 228 31.00 -24.90 -19.72
CA LEU A 228 31.75 -24.31 -18.61
C LEU A 228 33.11 -23.74 -19.06
N SER A 229 33.09 -22.79 -19.99
CA SER A 229 34.30 -22.21 -20.60
C SER A 229 35.29 -21.56 -19.61
N LYS A 230 34.84 -21.16 -18.42
CA LYS A 230 35.68 -20.54 -17.36
C LYS A 230 35.83 -21.41 -16.11
N GLY A 231 35.33 -22.64 -16.14
CA GLY A 231 35.34 -23.55 -14.99
C GLY A 231 34.36 -23.15 -13.87
N LEU A 232 34.44 -23.85 -12.74
CA LEU A 232 33.56 -23.65 -11.57
C LEU A 232 34.38 -23.74 -10.27
N ASP A 233 35.30 -22.80 -10.08
CA ASP A 233 36.18 -22.73 -8.89
C ASP A 233 35.69 -21.62 -7.95
N VAL A 234 34.61 -21.91 -7.24
CA VAL A 234 33.87 -20.94 -6.42
C VAL A 234 34.75 -20.33 -5.32
N LEU A 235 35.58 -21.14 -4.65
CA LEU A 235 36.50 -20.67 -3.62
C LEU A 235 37.50 -19.65 -4.17
N ARG A 236 38.03 -19.88 -5.39
CA ARG A 236 38.93 -18.93 -6.03
C ARG A 236 38.20 -17.61 -6.30
N TRP A 237 36.97 -17.66 -6.81
CA TRP A 237 36.16 -16.46 -7.07
C TRP A 237 35.83 -15.68 -5.79
N LEU A 238 35.60 -16.37 -4.67
CA LEU A 238 35.36 -15.75 -3.36
C LEU A 238 36.60 -15.07 -2.80
N THR A 239 37.78 -15.65 -3.00
CA THR A 239 39.04 -15.20 -2.36
C THR A 239 39.87 -14.25 -3.23
N ASP A 240 39.70 -14.30 -4.54
CA ASP A 240 40.37 -13.44 -5.53
C ASP A 240 39.31 -12.79 -6.43
N SER A 241 39.02 -11.52 -6.18
CA SER A 241 38.02 -10.76 -6.93
C SER A 241 38.33 -10.62 -8.42
N GLU A 242 39.62 -10.63 -8.82
CA GLU A 242 40.00 -10.53 -10.23
C GLU A 242 39.73 -11.84 -10.99
N SER A 243 39.57 -12.96 -10.26
CA SER A 243 39.25 -14.26 -10.85
C SER A 243 37.75 -14.50 -11.06
N THR A 244 36.90 -13.63 -10.51
CA THR A 244 35.43 -13.76 -10.63
C THR A 244 35.01 -13.57 -12.09
N PRO A 245 34.28 -14.52 -12.69
CA PRO A 245 33.78 -14.39 -14.06
C PRO A 245 32.83 -13.20 -14.23
N ASP A 246 32.64 -12.77 -15.48
CA ASP A 246 31.63 -11.76 -15.78
C ASP A 246 30.20 -12.27 -15.55
N LEU A 247 29.29 -11.32 -15.43
CA LEU A 247 27.88 -11.56 -15.10
C LEU A 247 27.19 -12.49 -16.10
N HIS A 248 27.50 -12.40 -17.40
CA HIS A 248 26.90 -13.25 -18.42
C HIS A 248 27.26 -14.73 -18.22
N TYR A 249 28.50 -15.01 -17.79
CA TYR A 249 28.89 -16.36 -17.40
C TYR A 249 28.22 -16.81 -16.09
N LEU A 250 28.19 -15.94 -15.08
CA LEU A 250 27.60 -16.26 -13.77
C LEU A 250 26.11 -16.58 -13.86
N ILE A 251 25.33 -15.85 -14.66
CA ILE A 251 23.87 -16.10 -14.79
C ILE A 251 23.54 -17.36 -15.61
N SER A 252 24.53 -17.97 -16.30
CA SER A 252 24.28 -19.19 -17.06
C SER A 252 23.82 -20.33 -16.15
N ALA A 253 22.81 -21.10 -16.58
CA ALA A 253 22.24 -22.21 -15.81
C ALA A 253 23.30 -23.22 -15.28
N PRO A 254 24.34 -23.60 -16.05
CA PRO A 254 25.39 -24.50 -15.56
C PRO A 254 26.17 -23.97 -14.35
N VAL A 255 26.23 -22.65 -14.15
CA VAL A 255 26.94 -21.99 -13.05
C VAL A 255 25.97 -21.55 -11.95
N SER A 256 24.91 -20.85 -12.32
CA SER A 256 23.97 -20.27 -11.36
C SER A 256 23.16 -21.30 -10.58
N LEU A 257 22.70 -22.42 -11.19
CA LEU A 257 21.97 -23.45 -10.43
C LEU A 257 22.77 -23.94 -9.22
N PRO A 258 23.99 -24.51 -9.40
CA PRO A 258 24.76 -25.02 -8.28
C PRO A 258 25.22 -23.93 -7.32
N VAL A 259 25.57 -22.72 -7.79
CA VAL A 259 26.07 -21.65 -6.89
C VAL A 259 24.94 -21.01 -6.07
N ILE A 260 23.73 -20.86 -6.64
CA ILE A 260 22.55 -20.44 -5.87
C ILE A 260 22.19 -21.49 -4.81
N GLY A 261 22.16 -22.77 -5.18
CA GLY A 261 21.92 -23.84 -4.19
C GLY A 261 23.01 -23.86 -3.12
N PHE A 262 24.27 -23.64 -3.50
CA PHE A 262 25.36 -23.51 -2.55
C PHE A 262 25.13 -22.36 -1.55
N THR A 263 24.70 -21.20 -2.03
CA THR A 263 24.37 -20.03 -1.19
C THR A 263 23.26 -20.35 -0.18
N GLN A 264 22.20 -21.02 -0.62
CA GLN A 264 21.09 -21.45 0.25
C GLN A 264 21.56 -22.39 1.36
N LEU A 265 22.42 -23.36 1.00
CA LEU A 265 23.03 -24.29 1.94
C LEU A 265 23.99 -23.58 2.90
N LEU A 266 24.67 -22.51 2.49
CA LEU A 266 25.49 -21.72 3.41
C LEU A 266 24.62 -21.01 4.45
N HIS A 267 23.51 -20.39 4.06
CA HIS A 267 22.60 -19.73 5.03
C HIS A 267 22.01 -20.72 6.03
N LEU A 268 21.63 -21.92 5.57
CA LEU A 268 21.12 -22.97 6.45
C LEU A 268 22.20 -23.49 7.42
N LEU A 269 23.44 -23.67 6.93
CA LEU A 269 24.57 -24.04 7.78
C LEU A 269 24.89 -22.96 8.81
N VAL A 270 24.90 -21.69 8.39
CA VAL A 270 25.09 -20.53 9.28
C VAL A 270 24.01 -20.53 10.37
N LEU A 271 22.73 -20.72 10.03
CA LEU A 271 21.66 -20.83 11.03
C LEU A 271 21.96 -21.92 12.07
N SER A 272 22.35 -23.12 11.61
CA SER A 272 22.72 -24.25 12.47
C SER A 272 23.89 -23.92 13.40
N LYS A 273 24.97 -23.33 12.85
CA LYS A 273 26.19 -22.97 13.59
C LYS A 273 25.95 -21.85 14.60
N VAL A 274 25.18 -20.83 14.23
CA VAL A 274 24.88 -19.69 15.11
C VAL A 274 23.96 -20.12 16.27
N LEU A 275 22.98 -21.00 16.01
CA LEU A 275 22.10 -21.54 17.05
C LEU A 275 22.75 -22.64 17.91
N ASN A 276 23.93 -23.13 17.50
CA ASN A 276 24.59 -24.29 18.10
C ASN A 276 23.68 -25.54 18.10
N LEU A 277 23.04 -25.80 16.95
CA LEU A 277 22.17 -26.93 16.71
C LEU A 277 22.72 -27.82 15.61
N GLN A 278 22.38 -29.11 15.65
CA GLN A 278 22.57 -29.99 14.51
C GLN A 278 21.53 -29.69 13.41
N PRO A 279 21.86 -29.90 12.12
CA PRO A 279 20.94 -29.68 11.01
C PRO A 279 19.56 -30.35 11.18
N GLY A 280 19.51 -31.57 11.71
CA GLY A 280 18.25 -32.26 11.96
C GLY A 280 17.43 -31.69 13.13
N GLU A 281 18.08 -30.98 14.05
CA GLU A 281 17.39 -30.23 15.11
C GLU A 281 16.79 -28.95 14.54
N VAL A 282 17.52 -28.23 13.67
CA VAL A 282 17.00 -27.08 12.92
C VAL A 282 15.77 -27.48 12.11
N ALA A 283 15.86 -28.57 11.34
CA ALA A 283 14.77 -29.07 10.52
C ALA A 283 13.50 -29.34 11.35
N SER A 284 13.64 -29.93 12.54
CA SER A 284 12.49 -30.26 13.42
C SER A 284 11.68 -29.05 13.91
N GLN A 285 12.23 -27.83 13.78
CA GLN A 285 11.55 -26.59 14.16
C GLN A 285 10.62 -26.06 13.08
N PHE A 286 10.67 -26.61 11.87
CA PHE A 286 9.81 -26.26 10.75
C PHE A 286 8.68 -27.28 10.61
N LYS A 287 7.46 -26.80 10.37
CA LYS A 287 6.30 -27.64 10.07
C LYS A 287 6.36 -28.23 8.67
N GLY A 288 7.14 -27.61 7.78
CA GLY A 288 7.26 -27.97 6.39
C GLY A 288 8.31 -27.13 5.68
N ALA A 289 8.72 -27.59 4.51
CA ALA A 289 9.57 -26.83 3.60
C ALA A 289 9.10 -26.96 2.14
N THR A 290 9.41 -25.97 1.33
CA THR A 290 9.30 -26.07 -0.14
C THR A 290 10.35 -25.17 -0.78
N GLY A 291 10.48 -25.23 -2.10
CA GLY A 291 11.33 -24.30 -2.80
C GLY A 291 10.80 -23.96 -4.18
N HIS A 292 11.03 -22.72 -4.58
CA HIS A 292 10.62 -22.21 -5.88
C HIS A 292 11.61 -22.71 -6.94
N SER A 293 11.10 -23.41 -7.96
CA SER A 293 11.94 -24.02 -8.99
C SER A 293 13.06 -24.88 -8.37
N GLN A 294 14.33 -24.59 -8.66
CA GLN A 294 15.49 -25.31 -8.14
C GLN A 294 15.61 -25.33 -6.61
N GLY A 295 14.97 -24.39 -5.90
CA GLY A 295 15.05 -24.29 -4.43
C GLY A 295 14.52 -25.53 -3.73
N ILE A 296 13.68 -26.33 -4.41
CA ILE A 296 13.13 -27.58 -3.87
C ILE A 296 14.23 -28.56 -3.45
N ILE A 297 15.39 -28.52 -4.11
CA ILE A 297 16.54 -29.37 -3.77
C ILE A 297 17.11 -29.00 -2.38
N SER A 298 17.21 -27.71 -2.07
CA SER A 298 17.68 -27.25 -0.75
C SER A 298 16.65 -27.55 0.35
N ALA A 299 15.35 -27.51 0.03
CA ALA A 299 14.29 -27.97 0.93
C ALA A 299 14.41 -29.46 1.27
N VAL A 300 14.81 -30.28 0.29
CA VAL A 300 15.10 -31.72 0.50
C VAL A 300 16.33 -31.91 1.38
N VAL A 301 17.40 -31.12 1.21
CA VAL A 301 18.57 -31.20 2.10
C VAL A 301 18.19 -30.86 3.55
N LEU A 302 17.42 -29.79 3.77
CA LEU A 302 16.90 -29.44 5.09
C LEU A 302 16.15 -30.62 5.72
N ALA A 303 15.25 -31.25 4.97
CA ALA A 303 14.41 -32.33 5.47
C ALA A 303 15.17 -33.67 5.67
N ALA A 304 16.22 -33.94 4.89
CA ALA A 304 16.95 -35.21 4.88
C ALA A 304 18.15 -35.24 5.84
N SER A 305 18.71 -34.11 6.23
CA SER A 305 19.91 -34.06 7.06
C SER A 305 19.63 -34.20 8.56
N THR A 306 20.50 -34.92 9.28
CA THR A 306 20.37 -35.15 10.73
C THR A 306 21.46 -34.43 11.54
N ASP A 307 22.69 -34.50 11.05
CA ASP A 307 23.91 -33.99 11.68
C ASP A 307 24.79 -33.32 10.60
N GLU A 308 25.92 -32.75 11.00
CA GLU A 308 26.83 -32.08 10.05
C GLU A 308 27.40 -33.03 8.97
N ALA A 309 27.63 -34.31 9.29
CA ALA A 309 28.18 -35.26 8.32
C ALA A 309 27.17 -35.60 7.22
N SER A 310 25.94 -35.94 7.60
CA SER A 310 24.83 -36.15 6.68
C SER A 310 24.45 -34.87 5.93
N TYR A 311 24.59 -33.69 6.55
CA TYR A 311 24.44 -32.41 5.87
C TYR A 311 25.45 -32.24 4.75
N THR A 312 26.74 -32.39 5.03
CA THR A 312 27.80 -32.30 4.01
C THR A 312 27.60 -33.33 2.89
N ALA A 313 27.20 -34.56 3.23
CA ALA A 313 26.90 -35.59 2.23
C ALA A 313 25.70 -35.19 1.33
N ASN A 314 24.59 -34.78 1.92
CA ASN A 314 23.39 -34.35 1.20
C ASN A 314 23.64 -33.08 0.39
N SER A 315 24.49 -32.16 0.86
CA SER A 315 24.92 -30.99 0.12
C SER A 315 25.70 -31.36 -1.15
N LYS A 316 26.61 -32.34 -1.09
CA LYS A 316 27.28 -32.84 -2.30
C LYS A 316 26.29 -33.41 -3.29
N LYS A 317 25.30 -34.18 -2.82
CA LYS A 317 24.24 -34.73 -3.67
C LYS A 317 23.42 -33.62 -4.34
N ALA A 318 22.99 -32.63 -3.57
CA ALA A 318 22.23 -31.48 -4.03
C ALA A 318 23.01 -30.66 -5.07
N LEU A 319 24.28 -30.34 -4.80
CA LEU A 319 25.13 -29.60 -5.72
C LEU A 319 25.42 -30.39 -7.00
N SER A 320 25.63 -31.70 -6.92
CA SER A 320 25.74 -32.58 -8.09
C SER A 320 24.48 -32.57 -8.94
N LEU A 321 23.30 -32.65 -8.30
CA LEU A 321 22.01 -32.64 -8.98
C LEU A 321 21.76 -31.28 -9.66
N LEU A 322 21.93 -30.17 -8.96
CA LEU A 322 21.81 -28.81 -9.51
C LEU A 322 22.78 -28.58 -10.67
N PHE A 323 24.03 -29.04 -10.52
CA PHE A 323 25.03 -28.98 -11.57
C PHE A 323 24.59 -29.76 -12.81
N ALA A 324 24.13 -31.01 -12.66
CA ALA A 324 23.67 -31.83 -13.77
C ALA A 324 22.45 -31.21 -14.48
N ILE A 325 21.46 -30.73 -13.71
CA ILE A 325 20.28 -30.06 -14.27
C ILE A 325 20.70 -28.83 -15.08
N GLY A 326 21.55 -27.95 -14.53
CA GLY A 326 21.96 -26.72 -15.21
C GLY A 326 22.71 -26.99 -16.51
N ASN A 327 23.63 -27.96 -16.48
CA ASN A 327 24.39 -28.36 -17.66
C ASN A 327 23.50 -29.01 -18.73
N ARG A 328 22.69 -30.01 -18.36
CA ARG A 328 21.83 -30.72 -19.32
C ARG A 328 20.74 -29.83 -19.88
N ALA A 329 20.15 -28.95 -19.08
CA ALA A 329 19.18 -27.96 -19.57
C ALA A 329 19.81 -27.04 -20.62
N GLN A 330 21.03 -26.55 -20.38
CA GLN A 330 21.74 -25.69 -21.33
C GLN A 330 22.17 -26.43 -22.61
N GLN A 331 22.50 -27.73 -22.51
CA GLN A 331 22.83 -28.56 -23.67
C GLN A 331 21.60 -28.90 -24.52
N VAL A 332 20.46 -29.17 -23.88
CA VAL A 332 19.17 -29.44 -24.55
C VAL A 332 18.63 -28.17 -25.22
N PHE A 333 18.75 -27.02 -24.56
CA PHE A 333 18.35 -25.72 -25.08
C PHE A 333 19.51 -24.72 -25.06
N PRO A 334 20.40 -24.74 -26.08
CA PRO A 334 21.53 -23.83 -26.15
C PRO A 334 21.09 -22.38 -26.40
N GLN A 335 21.88 -21.42 -25.90
CA GLN A 335 21.63 -20.01 -26.17
C GLN A 335 21.80 -19.71 -27.67
N THR A 336 20.83 -19.02 -28.23
CA THR A 336 20.86 -18.54 -29.62
C THR A 336 21.16 -17.05 -29.67
N VAL A 337 21.97 -16.62 -30.65
CA VAL A 337 22.21 -15.19 -30.90
C VAL A 337 20.93 -14.56 -31.45
N LEU A 338 20.47 -13.50 -30.79
CA LEU A 338 19.34 -12.69 -31.24
C LEU A 338 19.83 -11.50 -32.06
N ASP A 339 18.96 -10.98 -32.93
CA ASP A 339 19.22 -9.77 -33.70
C ASP A 339 19.47 -8.59 -32.75
N PRO A 340 20.58 -7.82 -32.91
CA PRO A 340 20.88 -6.65 -32.08
C PRO A 340 19.73 -5.64 -31.99
N THR A 341 18.92 -5.52 -33.06
CA THR A 341 17.75 -4.62 -33.08
C THR A 341 16.66 -5.04 -32.10
N ILE A 342 16.47 -6.34 -31.90
CA ILE A 342 15.51 -6.89 -30.92
C ILE A 342 15.99 -6.59 -29.49
N LEU A 343 17.29 -6.75 -29.22
CA LEU A 343 17.86 -6.42 -27.92
C LEU A 343 17.67 -4.93 -27.60
N GLU A 344 18.06 -4.05 -28.52
CA GLU A 344 17.97 -2.61 -28.33
C GLU A 344 16.51 -2.14 -28.13
N ASP A 345 15.57 -2.68 -28.92
CA ASP A 345 14.15 -2.38 -28.77
C ASP A 345 13.58 -2.88 -27.43
N SER A 346 13.93 -4.08 -26.97
CA SER A 346 13.43 -4.59 -25.68
C SER A 346 13.98 -3.80 -24.50
N VAL A 347 15.28 -3.47 -24.51
CA VAL A 347 15.92 -2.66 -23.46
C VAL A 347 15.34 -1.24 -23.42
N SER A 348 15.18 -0.58 -24.58
CA SER A 348 14.60 0.77 -24.64
C SER A 348 13.15 0.86 -24.16
N ASN A 349 12.42 -0.26 -24.16
CA ASN A 349 11.06 -0.39 -23.62
C ASN A 349 11.01 -0.86 -22.15
N ASN A 350 12.15 -0.92 -21.45
CA ASN A 350 12.30 -1.35 -20.05
C ASN A 350 11.90 -2.82 -19.79
N GLU A 351 12.09 -3.70 -20.78
CA GLU A 351 11.76 -5.13 -20.67
C GLU A 351 12.97 -5.99 -20.28
N GLY A 352 14.18 -5.44 -20.36
CA GLY A 352 15.44 -6.15 -20.11
C GLY A 352 15.96 -6.91 -21.32
N ASN A 353 17.04 -7.68 -21.12
CA ASN A 353 17.63 -8.50 -22.18
C ASN A 353 16.74 -9.73 -22.46
N PRO A 354 16.33 -9.97 -23.72
CA PRO A 354 15.50 -11.12 -24.04
C PRO A 354 16.12 -12.44 -23.61
N SER A 355 15.33 -13.24 -22.90
CA SER A 355 15.70 -14.52 -22.32
C SER A 355 14.54 -15.52 -22.54
N PRO A 356 14.72 -16.81 -22.25
CA PRO A 356 13.68 -17.82 -22.42
C PRO A 356 12.58 -17.78 -21.34
N MET A 357 12.60 -16.80 -20.43
CA MET A 357 11.60 -16.64 -19.36
C MET A 357 11.19 -15.17 -19.18
N LEU A 358 9.91 -14.87 -19.39
CA LEU A 358 9.32 -13.53 -19.30
C LEU A 358 8.36 -13.44 -18.10
N ALA A 359 8.70 -12.63 -17.10
CA ALA A 359 7.80 -12.35 -15.98
C ALA A 359 6.73 -11.34 -16.39
N VAL A 360 5.47 -11.61 -16.05
CA VAL A 360 4.31 -10.74 -16.27
C VAL A 360 3.63 -10.50 -14.92
N SER A 361 3.58 -9.25 -14.48
CA SER A 361 3.08 -8.84 -13.16
C SER A 361 1.93 -7.84 -13.29
N SER A 362 0.95 -7.93 -12.38
CA SER A 362 -0.26 -7.11 -12.27
C SER A 362 -1.35 -7.36 -13.32
N LEU A 363 -1.30 -8.49 -14.04
CA LEU A 363 -2.40 -8.98 -14.89
C LEU A 363 -3.07 -10.20 -14.27
N ARG A 364 -4.32 -10.50 -14.64
CA ARG A 364 -4.99 -11.76 -14.22
C ARG A 364 -4.55 -12.93 -15.10
N LYS A 365 -4.69 -14.16 -14.60
CA LYS A 365 -4.34 -15.39 -15.34
C LYS A 365 -4.98 -15.44 -16.71
N GLU A 366 -6.27 -15.15 -16.77
CA GLU A 366 -7.09 -15.20 -17.99
C GLU A 366 -6.57 -14.21 -19.06
N ASP A 367 -6.16 -13.01 -18.64
CA ASP A 367 -5.60 -12.01 -19.54
C ASP A 367 -4.25 -12.47 -20.11
N VAL A 368 -3.38 -13.03 -19.27
CA VAL A 368 -2.08 -13.55 -19.71
C VAL A 368 -2.26 -14.71 -20.70
N ILE A 369 -3.11 -15.69 -20.36
CA ILE A 369 -3.39 -16.84 -21.23
C ILE A 369 -3.95 -16.38 -22.58
N LYS A 370 -4.92 -15.46 -22.58
CA LYS A 370 -5.49 -14.90 -23.81
C LYS A 370 -4.43 -14.30 -24.74
N HIS A 371 -3.44 -13.60 -24.19
CA HIS A 371 -2.36 -13.01 -24.99
C HIS A 371 -1.31 -14.03 -25.43
N VAL A 372 -1.03 -15.04 -24.61
CA VAL A 372 -0.19 -16.17 -24.98
C VAL A 372 -0.83 -16.95 -26.13
N ASP A 373 -2.10 -17.32 -26.03
CA ASP A 373 -2.83 -18.07 -27.07
C ASP A 373 -2.90 -17.30 -28.40
N ALA A 374 -3.19 -16.00 -28.35
CA ALA A 374 -3.19 -15.15 -29.54
C ALA A 374 -1.80 -15.02 -30.18
N THR A 375 -0.73 -15.09 -29.39
CA THR A 375 0.64 -15.11 -29.90
C THR A 375 0.96 -16.47 -30.51
N ASN A 376 0.61 -17.55 -29.81
CA ASN A 376 0.82 -18.94 -30.21
C ASN A 376 0.08 -19.33 -31.50
N SER A 377 -1.08 -18.73 -31.80
CA SER A 377 -1.80 -18.99 -33.05
C SER A 377 -1.01 -18.61 -34.31
N HIS A 378 0.06 -17.81 -34.16
CA HIS A 378 0.96 -17.40 -35.24
C HIS A 378 2.32 -18.11 -35.19
N LEU A 379 2.55 -18.97 -34.20
CA LEU A 379 3.83 -19.65 -33.97
C LEU A 379 3.71 -21.15 -34.27
N PRO A 380 4.72 -21.78 -34.89
CA PRO A 380 4.78 -23.23 -34.98
C PRO A 380 4.94 -23.87 -33.59
N GLU A 381 4.59 -25.14 -33.46
CA GLU A 381 4.54 -25.86 -32.17
C GLU A 381 5.86 -25.82 -31.38
N ASP A 382 6.99 -25.90 -32.08
CA ASP A 382 8.36 -25.82 -31.55
C ASP A 382 8.76 -24.41 -31.12
N ARG A 383 7.92 -23.39 -31.32
CA ARG A 383 8.17 -22.00 -30.92
C ARG A 383 7.11 -21.40 -29.99
N GLN A 384 6.14 -22.19 -29.58
CA GLN A 384 5.06 -21.73 -28.71
C GLN A 384 5.52 -21.36 -27.30
N ILE A 385 4.73 -20.51 -26.68
CA ILE A 385 4.93 -19.97 -25.34
C ILE A 385 4.00 -20.70 -24.37
N GLU A 386 4.49 -21.02 -23.18
CA GLU A 386 3.72 -21.66 -22.12
C GLU A 386 3.76 -20.79 -20.86
N VAL A 387 2.68 -20.79 -20.07
CA VAL A 387 2.70 -20.19 -18.73
C VAL A 387 3.23 -21.24 -17.77
N SER A 388 4.43 -21.00 -17.25
CA SER A 388 5.19 -22.03 -16.55
C SER A 388 5.33 -21.77 -15.05
N LEU A 389 5.26 -20.52 -14.60
CA LEU A 389 5.22 -20.19 -13.17
C LEU A 389 3.96 -19.39 -12.84
N ILE A 390 3.19 -19.85 -11.87
CA ILE A 390 2.10 -19.15 -11.21
C ILE A 390 2.65 -18.70 -9.85
N ASN A 391 3.27 -17.53 -9.84
CA ASN A 391 3.93 -16.98 -8.66
C ASN A 391 2.93 -16.39 -7.66
N GLY A 392 1.75 -15.99 -8.14
CA GLY A 392 0.64 -15.47 -7.34
C GLY A 392 -0.55 -15.13 -8.23
N PRO A 393 -1.66 -14.62 -7.66
CA PRO A 393 -2.89 -14.33 -8.42
C PRO A 393 -2.73 -13.33 -9.56
N ARG A 394 -1.68 -12.49 -9.50
CA ARG A 394 -1.35 -11.52 -10.54
C ARG A 394 0.13 -11.51 -10.92
N SER A 395 0.83 -12.62 -10.73
CA SER A 395 2.25 -12.74 -11.05
C SER A 395 2.52 -14.07 -11.72
N TYR A 396 2.96 -14.01 -12.97
CA TYR A 396 3.16 -15.18 -13.83
C TYR A 396 4.52 -15.10 -14.52
N VAL A 397 5.03 -16.24 -14.96
CA VAL A 397 6.18 -16.30 -15.87
C VAL A 397 5.84 -17.18 -17.07
N CYS A 398 6.08 -16.63 -18.25
CA CYS A 398 5.91 -17.32 -19.52
C CYS A 398 7.27 -17.82 -20.02
N CYS A 399 7.35 -19.08 -20.43
CA CYS A 399 8.57 -19.69 -20.99
C CYS A 399 8.42 -19.97 -22.48
N GLY A 400 9.53 -19.91 -23.20
CA GLY A 400 9.62 -20.23 -24.62
C GLY A 400 10.88 -19.66 -25.26
N PRO A 401 11.05 -19.75 -26.59
CA PRO A 401 12.19 -19.14 -27.25
C PRO A 401 12.18 -17.62 -27.03
N PRO A 402 13.35 -16.98 -26.77
CA PRO A 402 13.41 -15.54 -26.49
C PRO A 402 12.74 -14.67 -27.57
N GLN A 403 12.85 -15.08 -28.84
CA GLN A 403 12.22 -14.39 -29.96
C GLN A 403 10.68 -14.45 -29.91
N SER A 404 10.11 -15.58 -29.49
CA SER A 404 8.66 -15.72 -29.32
C SER A 404 8.15 -14.85 -28.16
N LEU A 405 8.86 -14.87 -27.03
CA LEU A 405 8.53 -14.04 -25.86
C LEU A 405 8.64 -12.53 -26.16
N TYR A 406 9.59 -12.13 -27.01
CA TYR A 406 9.64 -10.77 -27.53
C TYR A 406 8.37 -10.41 -28.34
N GLY A 407 7.88 -11.33 -29.18
CA GLY A 407 6.60 -11.17 -29.89
C GLY A 407 5.40 -11.00 -28.94
N LEU A 408 5.38 -11.71 -27.81
CA LEU A 408 4.39 -11.51 -26.76
C LEU A 408 4.51 -10.10 -26.15
N ASN A 409 5.72 -9.62 -25.82
CA ASN A 409 5.94 -8.26 -25.33
C ASN A 409 5.44 -7.19 -26.31
N LEU A 410 5.69 -7.32 -27.61
CA LEU A 410 5.15 -6.40 -28.62
C LEU A 410 3.62 -6.31 -28.58
N SER A 411 2.94 -7.41 -28.31
CA SER A 411 1.49 -7.43 -28.15
C SER A 411 1.05 -6.78 -26.85
N LEU A 412 1.73 -7.07 -25.74
CA LEU A 412 1.47 -6.50 -24.42
C LEU A 412 1.68 -4.97 -24.39
N ARG A 413 2.69 -4.44 -25.10
CA ARG A 413 2.94 -2.99 -25.20
C ARG A 413 1.73 -2.19 -25.66
N LYS A 414 0.89 -2.76 -26.55
CA LYS A 414 -0.29 -2.08 -27.10
C LYS A 414 -1.38 -1.83 -26.04
N LEU A 415 -1.41 -2.65 -25.00
CA LEU A 415 -2.40 -2.63 -23.92
C LEU A 415 -1.95 -1.78 -22.73
N LYS A 416 -0.63 -1.74 -22.53
CA LYS A 416 0.01 -1.10 -21.39
C LYS A 416 -0.17 0.42 -21.44
N ALA A 417 -0.50 1.00 -20.29
CA ALA A 417 -0.46 2.45 -20.12
C ALA A 417 1.00 2.94 -20.21
N ALA A 418 1.23 4.11 -20.80
CA ALA A 418 2.55 4.74 -20.75
C ALA A 418 2.96 4.98 -19.28
N SER A 419 4.25 4.84 -18.98
CA SER A 419 4.75 5.10 -17.62
C SER A 419 4.43 6.54 -17.21
N GLY A 420 3.85 6.72 -16.02
CA GLY A 420 3.43 8.04 -15.54
C GLY A 420 2.16 8.62 -16.18
N ALA A 421 1.45 7.89 -17.04
CA ALA A 421 0.18 8.37 -17.59
C ALA A 421 -0.87 8.59 -16.49
N ASP A 422 -1.37 9.83 -16.39
CA ASP A 422 -2.51 10.16 -15.55
C ASP A 422 -3.80 9.71 -16.23
N GLN A 423 -4.51 8.81 -15.54
CA GLN A 423 -5.81 8.29 -15.96
C GLN A 423 -6.89 8.56 -14.91
N GLY A 424 -6.63 9.44 -13.93
CA GLY A 424 -7.54 9.72 -12.82
C GLY A 424 -8.88 10.35 -13.24
N ARG A 425 -8.93 10.95 -14.44
CA ARG A 425 -10.14 11.50 -15.07
C ARG A 425 -10.74 10.62 -16.17
N VAL A 426 -10.20 9.42 -16.36
CA VAL A 426 -10.74 8.41 -17.28
C VAL A 426 -11.54 7.40 -16.46
N PRO A 427 -12.79 7.08 -16.85
CA PRO A 427 -13.58 6.03 -16.21
C PRO A 427 -12.77 4.73 -16.10
N HIS A 428 -12.85 4.06 -14.94
CA HIS A 428 -11.96 2.95 -14.59
C HIS A 428 -11.91 1.85 -15.66
N SER A 429 -13.06 1.44 -16.20
CA SER A 429 -13.16 0.38 -17.22
C SER A 429 -12.50 0.75 -18.56
N GLN A 430 -12.29 2.04 -18.83
CA GLN A 430 -11.71 2.55 -20.08
C GLN A 430 -10.22 2.85 -19.96
N ARG A 431 -9.63 2.68 -18.77
CA ARG A 431 -8.21 2.92 -18.54
C ARG A 431 -7.37 1.86 -19.24
N LYS A 432 -6.23 2.28 -19.78
CA LYS A 432 -5.17 1.35 -20.15
C LYS A 432 -4.64 0.64 -18.91
N LEU A 433 -4.35 -0.65 -19.06
CA LEU A 433 -3.89 -1.50 -17.96
C LEU A 433 -2.49 -1.07 -17.50
N LYS A 434 -2.29 -1.00 -16.18
CA LYS A 434 -0.99 -0.78 -15.56
C LYS A 434 -0.41 -2.12 -15.13
N PHE A 435 0.55 -2.62 -15.88
CA PHE A 435 1.22 -3.89 -15.61
C PHE A 435 2.68 -3.85 -16.08
N ALA A 436 3.48 -4.81 -15.63
CA ALA A 436 4.87 -4.95 -16.04
C ALA A 436 5.12 -6.29 -16.71
N SER A 437 5.92 -6.29 -17.78
CA SER A 437 6.48 -7.49 -18.38
C SER A 437 7.99 -7.30 -18.53
N ARG A 438 8.79 -8.22 -17.98
CA ARG A 438 10.25 -8.11 -17.93
C ARG A 438 10.89 -9.50 -18.05
N PHE A 439 11.93 -9.60 -18.87
CA PHE A 439 12.73 -10.82 -18.99
C PHE A 439 13.51 -11.09 -17.71
N LEU A 440 13.58 -12.37 -17.35
CA LEU A 440 14.37 -12.84 -16.21
C LEU A 440 15.79 -13.19 -16.67
N PRO A 441 16.84 -12.92 -15.88
CA PRO A 441 18.22 -13.27 -16.21
C PRO A 441 18.48 -14.78 -16.01
N ILE A 442 17.82 -15.59 -16.83
CA ILE A 442 17.86 -17.06 -16.83
C ILE A 442 18.20 -17.50 -18.25
N THR A 443 19.00 -18.55 -18.42
CA THR A 443 19.50 -18.94 -19.75
C THR A 443 18.88 -20.21 -20.32
N ALA A 444 17.97 -20.86 -19.58
CA ALA A 444 17.24 -22.05 -20.01
C ALA A 444 15.73 -21.92 -19.71
N PRO A 445 14.84 -22.46 -20.57
CA PRO A 445 13.39 -22.41 -20.40
C PRO A 445 12.90 -23.47 -19.40
N PHE A 446 13.20 -23.29 -18.11
CA PHE A 446 12.72 -24.21 -17.07
C PHE A 446 11.19 -24.31 -17.05
N HIS A 447 10.67 -25.44 -16.55
CA HIS A 447 9.24 -25.71 -16.42
C HIS A 447 8.49 -25.66 -17.76
N SER A 448 9.08 -26.23 -18.80
CA SER A 448 8.48 -26.22 -20.14
C SER A 448 8.82 -27.46 -20.94
N LYS A 449 8.02 -27.71 -21.98
CA LYS A 449 8.27 -28.82 -22.93
C LYS A 449 9.65 -28.75 -23.61
N TYR A 450 10.29 -27.58 -23.62
CA TYR A 450 11.61 -27.40 -24.23
C TYR A 450 12.72 -28.20 -23.56
N LEU A 451 12.50 -28.66 -22.32
CA LEU A 451 13.44 -29.47 -21.57
C LEU A 451 13.03 -30.94 -21.48
N ASP A 452 12.12 -31.45 -22.30
CA ASP A 452 11.61 -32.84 -22.24
C ASP A 452 12.72 -33.91 -22.29
N ALA A 453 13.82 -33.63 -23.01
CA ALA A 453 14.97 -34.52 -23.07
C ALA A 453 15.89 -34.45 -21.82
N ALA A 454 15.82 -33.38 -21.02
CA ALA A 454 16.74 -33.15 -19.91
C ALA A 454 16.57 -34.13 -18.73
N PRO A 455 15.34 -34.45 -18.26
CA PRO A 455 15.18 -35.32 -17.09
C PRO A 455 15.88 -36.67 -17.19
N GLN A 456 15.79 -37.34 -18.33
CA GLN A 456 16.43 -38.65 -18.51
C GLN A 456 17.97 -38.53 -18.50
N LEU A 457 18.53 -37.51 -19.15
CA LEU A 457 19.97 -37.25 -19.13
C LEU A 457 20.49 -36.96 -17.72
N VAL A 458 19.73 -36.17 -16.95
CA VAL A 458 20.06 -35.85 -15.55
C VAL A 458 19.97 -37.12 -14.69
N LEU A 459 18.96 -37.97 -14.87
CA LEU A 459 18.84 -39.22 -14.12
C LEU A 459 20.03 -40.16 -14.36
N ASP A 460 20.52 -40.22 -15.60
CA ASP A 460 21.69 -41.04 -15.94
C ASP A 460 22.97 -40.48 -15.31
N ASP A 461 23.14 -39.15 -15.32
CA ASP A 461 24.23 -38.45 -14.62
C ASP A 461 24.17 -38.68 -13.10
N VAL A 462 22.99 -38.58 -12.51
CA VAL A 462 22.77 -38.77 -11.06
C VAL A 462 23.13 -40.19 -10.65
N LYS A 463 22.75 -41.19 -11.45
CA LYS A 463 23.15 -42.58 -11.21
C LYS A 463 24.66 -42.77 -11.30
N ALA A 464 25.31 -42.13 -12.28
CA ALA A 464 26.76 -42.19 -12.43
C ALA A 464 27.52 -41.45 -11.32
N MET A 465 26.89 -40.45 -10.69
CA MET A 465 27.46 -39.65 -9.61
C MET A 465 27.08 -40.13 -8.19
N ASP A 466 26.19 -41.12 -8.09
CA ASP A 466 25.65 -41.64 -6.82
C ASP A 466 25.03 -40.53 -5.93
N CYS A 467 24.22 -39.66 -6.54
CA CYS A 467 23.63 -38.49 -5.87
C CYS A 467 22.11 -38.50 -5.72
N GLN A 468 21.51 -39.68 -5.57
CA GLN A 468 20.07 -39.85 -5.35
C GLN A 468 19.63 -39.49 -3.91
N PHE A 469 18.40 -38.98 -3.80
CA PHE A 469 17.65 -38.79 -2.57
C PHE A 469 16.49 -39.79 -2.46
N ASN A 470 16.20 -40.24 -1.23
CA ASN A 470 15.08 -41.14 -0.94
C ASN A 470 14.00 -40.43 -0.11
N ALA A 471 12.73 -40.65 -0.44
CA ALA A 471 11.60 -40.06 0.29
C ALA A 471 11.57 -40.48 1.78
N SER A 472 12.05 -41.68 2.11
CA SER A 472 12.15 -42.18 3.50
C SER A 472 13.15 -41.42 4.37
N GLU A 473 14.08 -40.67 3.76
CA GLU A 473 15.06 -39.86 4.50
C GLU A 473 14.46 -38.51 4.94
N LEU A 474 13.34 -38.08 4.35
CA LEU A 474 12.70 -36.80 4.65
C LEU A 474 11.98 -36.83 6.01
N ARG A 475 12.51 -36.10 6.98
CA ARG A 475 11.97 -36.04 8.36
C ARG A 475 10.89 -34.98 8.54
N VAL A 476 10.84 -34.01 7.63
CA VAL A 476 9.88 -32.88 7.60
C VAL A 476 9.14 -32.94 6.25
N PRO A 477 7.84 -32.58 6.18
CA PRO A 477 7.13 -32.49 4.91
C PRO A 477 7.87 -31.58 3.92
N VAL A 478 8.07 -32.07 2.70
CA VAL A 478 8.54 -31.25 1.58
C VAL A 478 7.42 -31.15 0.57
N PHE A 479 6.93 -29.95 0.31
CA PHE A 479 5.77 -29.74 -0.55
C PHE A 479 6.17 -29.56 -2.01
N SER A 480 5.51 -30.31 -2.90
CA SER A 480 5.67 -30.23 -4.35
C SER A 480 5.45 -28.80 -4.84
N THR A 481 6.27 -28.40 -5.82
CA THR A 481 6.20 -27.08 -6.46
C THR A 481 4.99 -26.93 -7.38
N TRP A 482 4.37 -28.03 -7.79
CA TRP A 482 3.28 -28.05 -8.77
C TRP A 482 1.89 -28.15 -8.13
N ASP A 483 1.71 -29.07 -7.18
CA ASP A 483 0.38 -29.36 -6.60
C ASP A 483 0.30 -29.18 -5.08
N GLY A 484 1.41 -28.80 -4.44
CA GLY A 484 1.47 -28.57 -3.00
C GLY A 484 1.26 -29.82 -2.15
N LYS A 485 1.42 -31.04 -2.69
CA LYS A 485 1.37 -32.28 -1.90
C LYS A 485 2.71 -32.61 -1.25
N ASP A 486 2.66 -33.36 -0.15
CA ASP A 486 3.86 -33.84 0.55
C ASP A 486 4.57 -34.93 -0.27
N LEU A 487 5.81 -34.68 -0.65
CA LEU A 487 6.64 -35.60 -1.44
C LEU A 487 6.96 -36.90 -0.70
N ARG A 488 6.82 -36.94 0.63
CA ARG A 488 6.93 -38.18 1.42
C ARG A 488 5.82 -39.18 1.09
N GLU A 489 4.69 -38.68 0.59
CA GLU A 489 3.52 -39.48 0.23
C GLU A 489 3.47 -39.74 -1.27
N THR A 490 3.79 -38.73 -2.09
CA THR A 490 3.58 -38.80 -3.55
C THR A 490 4.80 -39.25 -4.35
N ALA A 491 6.01 -39.16 -3.79
CA ALA A 491 7.26 -39.46 -4.49
C ALA A 491 8.04 -40.63 -3.86
N GLN A 492 7.33 -41.62 -3.30
CA GLN A 492 7.93 -42.77 -2.61
C GLN A 492 8.76 -43.65 -3.55
N ASP A 493 8.33 -43.80 -4.81
CA ASP A 493 9.00 -44.67 -5.79
C ASP A 493 10.32 -44.08 -6.29
N ASP A 494 10.35 -42.77 -6.58
CA ASP A 494 11.55 -42.06 -7.01
C ASP A 494 11.44 -40.54 -6.73
N LEU A 495 11.91 -40.14 -5.56
CA LEU A 495 11.99 -38.74 -5.16
C LEU A 495 12.87 -37.93 -6.10
N THR A 496 13.99 -38.50 -6.55
CA THR A 496 14.97 -37.77 -7.35
C THR A 496 14.42 -37.45 -8.73
N LYS A 497 13.76 -38.41 -9.38
CA LYS A 497 13.04 -38.20 -10.63
C LYS A 497 11.96 -37.13 -10.48
N SER A 498 11.17 -37.20 -9.42
CA SER A 498 10.10 -36.23 -9.17
C SER A 498 10.65 -34.81 -9.03
N ILE A 499 11.78 -34.62 -8.34
CA ILE A 499 12.47 -33.33 -8.21
C ILE A 499 12.95 -32.80 -9.57
N ILE A 500 13.56 -33.67 -10.38
CA ILE A 500 14.05 -33.30 -11.71
C ILE A 500 12.90 -32.86 -12.61
N GLU A 501 11.79 -33.61 -12.62
CA GLU A 501 10.60 -33.27 -13.42
C GLU A 501 9.95 -31.97 -12.95
N MET A 502 9.91 -31.71 -11.63
CA MET A 502 9.41 -30.45 -11.06
C MET A 502 10.20 -29.22 -11.52
N ILE A 503 11.50 -29.37 -11.81
CA ILE A 503 12.37 -28.27 -12.25
C ILE A 503 12.37 -28.14 -13.78
N CYS A 504 12.48 -29.26 -14.49
CA CYS A 504 12.62 -29.24 -15.96
C CYS A 504 11.28 -29.04 -16.67
N LEU A 505 10.21 -29.72 -16.23
CA LEU A 505 9.00 -29.89 -17.03
C LEU A 505 7.76 -29.29 -16.38
N GLN A 506 7.49 -29.63 -15.13
CA GLN A 506 6.23 -29.28 -14.49
C GLN A 506 6.17 -27.79 -14.16
N PRO A 507 5.01 -27.14 -14.29
CA PRO A 507 4.85 -25.76 -13.87
C PRO A 507 5.02 -25.62 -12.35
N VAL A 508 5.30 -24.40 -11.90
CA VAL A 508 5.26 -24.07 -10.46
C VAL A 508 3.93 -23.38 -10.16
N ASP A 509 3.17 -23.92 -9.20
CA ASP A 509 2.06 -23.23 -8.55
C ASP A 509 2.48 -22.84 -7.13
N TRP A 510 3.03 -21.63 -7.01
CA TRP A 510 3.60 -21.15 -5.76
C TRP A 510 2.55 -20.94 -4.65
N PRO A 511 1.35 -20.40 -4.93
CA PRO A 511 0.25 -20.40 -3.97
C PRO A 511 -0.09 -21.79 -3.42
N ALA A 512 -0.15 -22.82 -4.27
CA ALA A 512 -0.41 -24.20 -3.85
C ALA A 512 0.74 -24.76 -3.00
N ALA A 513 1.99 -24.59 -3.44
CA ALA A 513 3.19 -25.06 -2.74
C ALA A 513 3.36 -24.44 -1.33
N THR A 514 2.80 -23.25 -1.13
CA THR A 514 2.84 -22.51 0.15
C THR A 514 1.49 -22.50 0.89
N ALA A 515 0.54 -23.37 0.51
CA ALA A 515 -0.82 -23.40 1.06
C ALA A 515 -0.96 -24.05 2.44
N MET A 516 0.12 -24.52 3.07
CA MET A 516 0.06 -25.20 4.37
C MET A 516 -0.71 -24.35 5.41
N PRO A 517 -1.70 -24.93 6.10
CA PRO A 517 -2.52 -24.20 7.06
C PRO A 517 -1.75 -23.93 8.36
N SER A 518 -2.21 -22.95 9.12
CA SER A 518 -1.71 -22.62 10.46
C SER A 518 -0.24 -22.17 10.53
N ILE A 519 0.38 -21.80 9.41
CA ILE A 519 1.70 -21.14 9.40
C ILE A 519 1.55 -19.75 10.02
N THR A 520 2.54 -19.37 10.82
CA THR A 520 2.65 -18.01 11.39
C THR A 520 3.89 -17.28 10.86
N HIS A 521 4.93 -18.02 10.51
CA HIS A 521 6.21 -17.49 10.09
C HIS A 521 6.73 -18.28 8.88
N ILE A 522 7.20 -17.57 7.86
CA ILE A 522 7.95 -18.12 6.75
C ILE A 522 9.39 -17.63 6.85
N VAL A 523 10.34 -18.54 6.72
CA VAL A 523 11.77 -18.23 6.72
C VAL A 523 12.32 -18.47 5.33
N ASP A 524 12.73 -17.40 4.65
CA ASP A 524 13.28 -17.44 3.30
C ASP A 524 14.80 -17.56 3.32
N PHE A 525 15.29 -18.70 2.86
CA PHE A 525 16.72 -18.98 2.66
C PHE A 525 17.17 -18.78 1.22
N GLY A 526 16.26 -18.34 0.33
CA GLY A 526 16.53 -18.05 -1.06
C GLY A 526 17.44 -16.83 -1.26
N PRO A 527 18.03 -16.70 -2.46
CA PRO A 527 18.83 -15.53 -2.80
C PRO A 527 17.96 -14.28 -2.96
N ALA A 528 18.63 -13.13 -3.07
CA ALA A 528 18.08 -11.82 -3.44
C ALA A 528 17.35 -11.03 -2.34
N GLY A 529 17.34 -11.51 -1.09
CA GLY A 529 16.74 -10.82 0.05
C GLY A 529 15.33 -10.29 -0.26
N ALA A 530 15.15 -8.97 -0.21
CA ALA A 530 13.87 -8.30 -0.47
C ALA A 530 13.34 -8.45 -1.90
N SER A 531 14.16 -8.87 -2.86
CA SER A 531 13.75 -9.15 -4.25
C SER A 531 13.47 -10.64 -4.51
N GLY A 532 13.70 -11.48 -3.50
CA GLY A 532 13.55 -12.93 -3.55
C GLY A 532 12.12 -13.43 -3.32
N VAL A 533 12.00 -14.74 -3.13
CA VAL A 533 10.69 -15.41 -2.98
C VAL A 533 10.01 -15.08 -1.66
N GLY A 534 10.73 -14.64 -0.64
CA GLY A 534 10.17 -14.16 0.62
C GLY A 534 9.19 -13.00 0.41
N ARG A 535 9.58 -11.98 -0.38
CA ARG A 535 8.68 -10.85 -0.68
C ARG A 535 7.52 -11.25 -1.57
N LEU A 536 7.74 -12.13 -2.54
CA LEU A 536 6.67 -12.71 -3.34
C LEU A 536 5.64 -13.41 -2.44
N THR A 537 6.11 -14.23 -1.51
CA THR A 537 5.25 -15.00 -0.60
C THR A 537 4.54 -14.11 0.40
N HIS A 538 5.19 -13.06 0.92
CA HIS A 538 4.54 -12.04 1.73
C HIS A 538 3.32 -11.46 1.02
N ARG A 539 3.47 -11.02 -0.24
CA ARG A 539 2.36 -10.43 -1.01
C ARG A 539 1.19 -11.40 -1.19
N ASN A 540 1.48 -12.68 -1.42
CA ASN A 540 0.43 -13.70 -1.55
C ASN A 540 -0.29 -14.01 -0.23
N LYS A 541 0.38 -13.80 0.91
CA LYS A 541 -0.09 -14.14 2.25
C LYS A 541 -0.45 -12.92 3.09
N GLU A 542 -0.42 -11.73 2.51
CA GLU A 542 -0.72 -10.49 3.20
C GLU A 542 -2.13 -10.57 3.82
N GLY A 543 -2.23 -10.25 5.10
CA GLY A 543 -3.50 -10.33 5.84
C GLY A 543 -3.92 -11.71 6.32
N THR A 544 -3.12 -12.76 6.08
CA THR A 544 -3.42 -14.12 6.54
C THR A 544 -2.78 -14.48 7.90
N GLY A 545 -2.07 -13.55 8.54
CA GLY A 545 -1.36 -13.78 9.79
C GLY A 545 0.03 -14.41 9.64
N VAL A 546 0.59 -14.42 8.42
CA VAL A 546 1.91 -14.99 8.14
C VAL A 546 2.95 -13.88 8.02
N HIS A 547 3.95 -13.91 8.90
CA HIS A 547 5.12 -13.02 8.82
C HIS A 547 6.26 -13.67 8.03
N VAL A 548 7.06 -12.88 7.31
CA VAL A 548 8.21 -13.39 6.54
C VAL A 548 9.53 -12.86 7.11
N ILE A 549 10.47 -13.77 7.33
CA ILE A 549 11.83 -13.48 7.78
C ILE A 549 12.81 -13.85 6.66
N LEU A 550 13.63 -12.89 6.25
CA LEU A 550 14.70 -13.10 5.28
C LEU A 550 15.92 -13.67 6.00
N ALA A 551 16.13 -14.98 5.92
CA ALA A 551 17.29 -15.63 6.51
C ALA A 551 18.58 -15.33 5.76
N GLY A 552 18.52 -14.72 4.57
CA GLY A 552 19.71 -14.29 3.84
C GLY A 552 20.19 -12.88 4.19
N ALA A 553 19.26 -11.97 4.49
CA ALA A 553 19.50 -10.53 4.54
C ALA A 553 19.77 -10.01 5.96
N LEU A 554 20.72 -9.07 6.08
CA LEU A 554 20.95 -8.34 7.32
C LEU A 554 19.89 -7.26 7.57
N GLU A 555 19.29 -6.71 6.51
CA GLU A 555 18.25 -5.69 6.59
C GLU A 555 16.86 -6.24 6.28
N GLY A 556 15.85 -5.66 6.94
CA GLY A 556 14.44 -5.93 6.68
C GLY A 556 13.84 -4.89 5.73
N VAL A 557 12.53 -4.98 5.50
CA VAL A 557 11.78 -3.98 4.72
C VAL A 557 10.59 -3.50 5.54
N GLY A 558 10.76 -2.34 6.18
CA GLY A 558 9.73 -1.78 7.07
C GLY A 558 9.24 -2.80 8.10
N SER A 559 7.92 -2.87 8.28
CA SER A 559 7.25 -3.90 9.09
C SER A 559 6.84 -5.14 8.29
N GLU A 560 7.05 -5.16 6.97
CA GLU A 560 6.63 -6.25 6.07
C GLU A 560 7.55 -7.47 6.20
N LEU A 561 8.87 -7.24 6.17
CA LEU A 561 9.87 -8.31 6.13
C LEU A 561 10.91 -8.11 7.24
N SER A 562 11.04 -9.10 8.12
CA SER A 562 12.09 -9.13 9.14
C SER A 562 13.43 -9.60 8.55
N SER A 563 14.53 -9.13 9.12
CA SER A 563 15.88 -9.59 8.74
C SER A 563 16.33 -10.83 9.52
N LYS A 564 17.48 -11.37 9.13
CA LYS A 564 18.20 -12.48 9.78
C LYS A 564 18.33 -12.34 11.30
N ALA A 565 18.40 -11.11 11.83
CA ALA A 565 18.48 -10.88 13.28
C ALA A 565 17.29 -11.44 14.07
N SER A 566 16.09 -11.45 13.48
CA SER A 566 14.88 -11.93 14.16
C SER A 566 14.94 -13.44 14.48
N LEU A 567 15.79 -14.20 13.77
CA LEU A 567 16.00 -15.63 14.05
C LEU A 567 16.81 -15.87 15.33
N PHE A 568 17.56 -14.86 15.79
CA PHE A 568 18.52 -14.99 16.88
C PHE A 568 18.21 -14.09 18.09
N ASP A 569 17.28 -13.15 17.96
CA ASP A 569 16.92 -12.25 19.06
C ASP A 569 16.29 -13.01 20.23
N THR A 570 16.78 -12.71 21.43
CA THR A 570 16.34 -13.35 22.67
C THR A 570 15.15 -12.66 23.33
N ARG A 571 14.81 -11.43 22.89
CA ARG A 571 13.70 -10.66 23.45
C ARG A 571 12.36 -11.18 22.94
N ASP A 572 11.42 -11.45 23.83
CA ASP A 572 10.06 -11.86 23.44
C ASP A 572 9.37 -10.85 22.53
N SER A 573 9.63 -9.55 22.74
CA SER A 573 9.09 -8.45 21.93
C SER A 573 9.64 -8.41 20.50
N ALA A 574 10.70 -9.17 20.19
CA ALA A 574 11.27 -9.23 18.85
C ALA A 574 10.52 -10.18 17.92
N VAL A 575 9.66 -11.06 18.46
CA VAL A 575 8.82 -11.95 17.64
C VAL A 575 7.56 -11.21 17.22
N TYR A 576 7.53 -10.82 15.95
CA TYR A 576 6.39 -10.15 15.34
C TYR A 576 5.44 -11.13 14.68
N PHE A 577 4.15 -11.06 15.04
CA PHE A 577 3.09 -11.80 14.38
C PHE A 577 2.34 -10.85 13.46
N ALA A 578 2.26 -11.20 12.18
CA ALA A 578 1.50 -10.42 11.21
C ALA A 578 0.00 -10.46 11.54
N SER A 579 -0.72 -9.40 11.18
CA SER A 579 -2.18 -9.34 11.36
C SER A 579 -2.88 -10.37 10.49
N ASN A 580 -3.88 -11.04 11.07
CA ASN A 580 -4.84 -11.85 10.33
C ASN A 580 -6.13 -11.06 10.23
N TRP A 581 -6.40 -10.45 9.08
CA TRP A 581 -7.51 -9.52 8.93
C TRP A 581 -8.87 -10.16 9.17
N ALA A 582 -9.02 -11.43 8.75
CA ALA A 582 -10.22 -12.22 8.95
C ALA A 582 -10.49 -12.55 10.43
N HIS A 583 -9.50 -12.42 11.30
CA HIS A 583 -9.63 -12.63 12.74
C HIS A 583 -9.69 -11.30 13.51
N ASP A 584 -8.78 -10.38 13.17
CA ASP A 584 -8.54 -9.14 13.91
C ASP A 584 -9.63 -8.11 13.66
N PHE A 585 -10.15 -8.05 12.43
CA PHE A 585 -11.18 -7.10 12.00
C PHE A 585 -12.53 -7.76 11.74
N ALA A 586 -12.67 -9.06 11.96
CA ALA A 586 -13.96 -9.73 11.81
C ALA A 586 -15.00 -9.15 12.77
N PRO A 587 -16.24 -8.89 12.29
CA PRO A 587 -17.31 -8.40 13.12
C PRO A 587 -17.67 -9.45 14.16
N ARG A 588 -17.87 -9.01 15.40
CA ARG A 588 -18.33 -9.87 16.50
C ARG A 588 -19.72 -9.45 16.94
N LEU A 589 -20.34 -10.26 17.79
CA LEU A 589 -21.58 -9.89 18.46
C LEU A 589 -21.28 -9.61 19.93
N VAL A 590 -21.79 -8.49 20.43
CA VAL A 590 -21.70 -8.11 21.85
C VAL A 590 -23.11 -7.83 22.37
N ARG A 591 -23.33 -8.08 23.66
CA ARG A 591 -24.59 -7.72 24.34
C ARG A 591 -24.32 -6.61 25.33
N THR A 592 -25.03 -5.49 25.18
CA THR A 592 -24.88 -4.33 26.06
C THR A 592 -25.82 -4.43 27.26
N SER A 593 -25.32 -4.07 28.45
CA SER A 593 -26.09 -4.12 29.69
C SER A 593 -27.15 -3.02 29.81
N CYS A 594 -26.94 -1.88 29.14
CA CYS A 594 -27.83 -0.72 29.21
C CYS A 594 -29.19 -0.94 28.53
N ASP A 595 -29.23 -1.71 27.43
CA ASP A 595 -30.46 -1.98 26.67
C ASP A 595 -30.77 -3.49 26.55
N GLY A 596 -29.85 -4.37 26.96
CA GLY A 596 -29.98 -5.82 26.86
C GLY A 596 -29.98 -6.36 25.44
N ARG A 597 -29.62 -5.56 24.42
CA ARG A 597 -29.66 -5.92 23.00
C ARG A 597 -28.31 -6.42 22.49
N THR A 598 -28.36 -7.16 21.39
CA THR A 598 -27.17 -7.63 20.66
C THR A 598 -26.79 -6.61 19.60
N HIS A 599 -25.51 -6.23 19.58
CA HIS A 599 -24.93 -5.27 18.64
C HIS A 599 -23.77 -5.90 17.89
N ILE A 600 -23.48 -5.35 16.71
CA ILE A 600 -22.27 -5.68 15.96
C ILE A 600 -21.10 -4.92 16.60
N ASP A 601 -20.08 -5.66 16.99
CA ASP A 601 -18.84 -5.16 17.56
C ASP A 601 -17.77 -5.05 16.47
N SER A 602 -17.41 -3.82 16.14
CA SER A 602 -16.38 -3.44 15.16
C SER A 602 -15.62 -2.21 15.66
N PRO A 603 -14.46 -1.85 15.04
CA PRO A 603 -13.78 -0.61 15.36
C PRO A 603 -14.69 0.63 15.27
N MET A 604 -15.60 0.69 14.29
CA MET A 604 -16.55 1.80 14.15
C MET A 604 -17.56 1.85 15.30
N SER A 605 -18.18 0.71 15.66
CA SER A 605 -19.19 0.71 16.72
C SER A 605 -18.59 0.98 18.10
N ARG A 606 -17.36 0.54 18.34
CA ARG A 606 -16.59 0.88 19.55
C ARG A 606 -16.25 2.38 19.61
N LEU A 607 -15.85 2.98 18.49
CA LEU A 607 -15.52 4.40 18.42
C LEU A 607 -16.76 5.27 18.68
N LEU A 608 -17.85 4.99 17.98
CA LEU A 608 -19.04 5.85 17.97
C LEU A 608 -20.05 5.52 19.08
N GLY A 609 -19.95 4.33 19.69
CA GLY A 609 -20.98 3.81 20.59
C GLY A 609 -22.34 3.58 19.88
N LYS A 610 -22.32 3.39 18.57
CA LYS A 610 -23.50 3.30 17.68
C LYS A 610 -23.39 2.10 16.74
N PRO A 611 -24.48 1.64 16.10
CA PRO A 611 -24.42 0.60 15.08
C PRO A 611 -23.43 0.95 13.95
N THR A 612 -22.97 -0.07 13.23
CA THR A 612 -21.96 0.02 12.14
C THR A 612 -22.52 0.61 10.83
N ILE A 613 -23.53 1.47 10.94
CA ILE A 613 -24.18 2.15 9.80
C ILE A 613 -24.14 3.66 10.07
N LEU A 614 -23.61 4.39 9.10
CA LEU A 614 -23.47 5.85 9.11
C LEU A 614 -24.26 6.46 7.95
N VAL A 615 -25.00 7.53 8.23
CA VAL A 615 -25.65 8.37 7.21
C VAL A 615 -24.74 9.55 6.86
N ALA A 616 -24.29 9.59 5.61
CA ALA A 616 -23.34 10.59 5.16
C ALA A 616 -23.94 12.00 5.07
N GLY A 617 -23.06 12.99 5.14
CA GLY A 617 -23.36 14.40 4.86
C GLY A 617 -23.76 14.59 3.40
N MET A 618 -25.03 14.90 3.17
CA MET A 618 -25.61 15.12 1.85
C MET A 618 -26.31 16.48 1.81
N THR A 619 -25.82 17.39 0.96
CA THR A 619 -26.26 18.79 0.95
C THR A 619 -27.77 19.01 0.93
N PRO A 620 -28.56 18.35 0.06
CA PRO A 620 -30.01 18.58 0.06
C PRO A 620 -30.76 17.80 1.16
N SER A 621 -30.17 16.75 1.73
CA SER A 621 -30.90 15.79 2.59
C SER A 621 -30.56 15.96 4.07
N THR A 622 -29.28 16.01 4.42
CA THR A 622 -28.82 16.10 5.82
C THR A 622 -28.53 17.53 6.27
N ILE A 623 -29.13 18.53 5.60
CA ILE A 623 -29.20 19.90 6.10
C ILE A 623 -30.37 20.10 7.08
N SER A 624 -31.39 19.23 7.00
CA SER A 624 -32.61 19.36 7.79
C SER A 624 -32.38 18.94 9.24
N GLU A 625 -32.75 19.83 10.16
CA GLU A 625 -32.78 19.56 11.60
C GLU A 625 -33.65 18.36 11.94
N LYS A 626 -34.79 18.20 11.26
CA LYS A 626 -35.75 17.11 11.50
C LYS A 626 -35.19 15.77 11.10
N PHE A 627 -34.57 15.68 9.93
CA PHE A 627 -34.01 14.42 9.45
C PHE A 627 -32.77 14.01 10.25
N VAL A 628 -31.89 14.97 10.56
CA VAL A 628 -30.69 14.75 11.37
C VAL A 628 -31.08 14.30 12.78
N SER A 629 -31.96 15.04 13.47
CA SER A 629 -32.42 14.68 14.81
C SER A 629 -33.14 13.32 14.86
N ALA A 630 -34.01 13.03 13.89
CA ALA A 630 -34.69 11.74 13.81
C ALA A 630 -33.70 10.57 13.65
N THR A 631 -32.67 10.73 12.82
CA THR A 631 -31.64 9.69 12.62
C THR A 631 -30.78 9.50 13.88
N MET A 632 -30.43 10.60 14.55
CA MET A 632 -29.71 10.58 15.83
C MET A 632 -30.52 9.86 16.91
N ASN A 633 -31.81 10.19 17.06
CA ASN A 633 -32.71 9.56 18.03
C ASN A 633 -33.00 8.09 17.71
N ALA A 634 -32.93 7.69 16.43
CA ALA A 634 -32.98 6.29 16.03
C ALA A 634 -31.70 5.50 16.41
N GLY A 635 -30.68 6.17 16.93
CA GLY A 635 -29.44 5.57 17.42
C GLY A 635 -28.33 5.46 16.37
N TYR A 636 -28.50 6.04 15.19
CA TYR A 636 -27.50 5.98 14.12
C TYR A 636 -26.57 7.19 14.12
N HIS A 637 -25.39 7.05 13.51
CA HIS A 637 -24.51 8.17 13.24
C HIS A 637 -24.99 8.88 11.96
N ILE A 638 -25.01 10.22 11.99
CA ILE A 638 -25.36 11.04 10.83
C ILE A 638 -24.54 12.32 10.85
N GLU A 639 -24.15 12.78 9.65
CA GLU A 639 -23.42 14.03 9.49
C GLU A 639 -24.38 15.16 9.06
N LEU A 640 -24.39 16.26 9.82
CA LEU A 640 -25.02 17.51 9.41
C LEU A 640 -24.23 18.10 8.24
N SER A 641 -24.89 18.29 7.10
CA SER A 641 -24.22 18.89 5.95
C SER A 641 -24.00 20.40 6.16
N GLY A 642 -22.73 20.81 6.22
CA GLY A 642 -22.33 22.22 6.25
C GLY A 642 -22.63 22.97 4.95
N GLY A 643 -22.77 22.27 3.82
CA GLY A 643 -22.85 22.88 2.48
C GLY A 643 -24.01 23.86 2.25
N GLY A 644 -25.09 23.80 3.05
CA GLY A 644 -26.22 24.72 2.93
C GLY A 644 -26.29 25.83 3.98
N HIS A 645 -25.21 26.04 4.74
CA HIS A 645 -25.10 27.13 5.72
C HIS A 645 -24.08 28.15 5.22
N PHE A 646 -24.47 29.43 5.18
CA PHE A 646 -23.66 30.49 4.53
C PHE A 646 -23.10 31.54 5.50
N SER A 647 -23.43 31.44 6.79
CA SER A 647 -22.97 32.32 7.85
C SER A 647 -22.97 31.62 9.20
N GLU A 648 -22.24 32.17 10.18
CA GLU A 648 -22.21 31.62 11.54
C GLU A 648 -23.60 31.57 12.21
N PRO A 649 -24.44 32.64 12.16
CA PRO A 649 -25.76 32.60 12.78
C PRO A 649 -26.65 31.49 12.22
N MET A 650 -26.59 31.23 10.91
CA MET A 650 -27.37 30.15 10.29
C MET A 650 -26.97 28.77 10.81
N LEU A 651 -25.67 28.51 10.94
CA LEU A 651 -25.20 27.20 11.41
C LEU A 651 -25.48 27.02 12.90
N ARG A 652 -25.31 28.07 13.71
CA ARG A 652 -25.68 28.05 15.14
C ARG A 652 -27.15 27.78 15.35
N ASP A 653 -28.01 28.51 14.64
CA ASP A 653 -29.46 28.32 14.70
C ASP A 653 -29.86 26.89 14.28
N LYS A 654 -29.24 26.35 13.22
CA LYS A 654 -29.52 24.97 12.80
C LYS A 654 -29.12 23.94 13.86
N ILE A 655 -27.94 24.10 14.46
CA ILE A 655 -27.49 23.20 15.52
C ILE A 655 -28.38 23.32 16.74
N GLN A 656 -28.81 24.52 17.12
CA GLN A 656 -29.76 24.71 18.22
C GLN A 656 -31.07 23.98 17.95
N GLN A 657 -31.63 24.09 16.74
CA GLN A 657 -32.85 23.37 16.37
C GLN A 657 -32.68 21.84 16.42
N ILE A 658 -31.49 21.32 16.10
CA ILE A 658 -31.19 19.89 16.27
C ILE A 658 -31.15 19.56 17.77
N MET A 659 -30.45 20.36 18.58
CA MET A 659 -30.33 20.17 20.01
C MET A 659 -31.68 20.18 20.74
N ASP A 660 -32.63 20.97 20.27
CA ASP A 660 -33.99 21.03 20.83
C ASP A 660 -34.82 19.77 20.52
N LEU A 661 -34.39 18.93 19.57
CA LEU A 661 -35.09 17.74 19.09
C LEU A 661 -34.42 16.41 19.46
N VAL A 662 -33.15 16.43 19.87
CA VAL A 662 -32.38 15.21 20.18
C VAL A 662 -32.34 14.91 21.68
N GLU A 663 -32.29 13.62 22.02
CA GLU A 663 -32.13 13.19 23.40
C GLU A 663 -30.75 13.62 23.97
N PRO A 664 -30.67 13.97 25.28
CA PRO A 664 -29.42 14.35 25.92
C PRO A 664 -28.32 13.29 25.77
N GLY A 665 -27.10 13.74 25.49
CA GLY A 665 -25.91 12.88 25.36
C GLY A 665 -25.55 12.49 23.93
N LEU A 666 -26.34 12.88 22.93
CA LEU A 666 -26.00 12.69 21.51
C LEU A 666 -25.14 13.84 20.97
N GLY A 667 -24.06 13.48 20.27
CA GLY A 667 -23.14 14.43 19.65
C GLY A 667 -23.44 14.70 18.18
N VAL A 668 -23.01 15.88 17.70
CA VAL A 668 -23.18 16.34 16.32
C VAL A 668 -21.85 16.25 15.58
N THR A 669 -21.87 15.55 14.43
CA THR A 669 -20.78 15.58 13.45
C THR A 669 -21.16 16.47 12.27
N VAL A 670 -20.28 17.38 11.88
CA VAL A 670 -20.50 18.29 10.74
C VAL A 670 -19.66 17.83 9.54
N ASN A 671 -20.28 17.65 8.38
CA ASN A 671 -19.59 17.47 7.11
C ASN A 671 -19.31 18.84 6.46
N ALA A 672 -18.04 19.23 6.39
CA ALA A 672 -17.58 20.49 5.79
C ALA A 672 -16.90 20.23 4.43
N ILE A 673 -17.17 21.09 3.46
CA ILE A 673 -16.64 20.97 2.08
C ILE A 673 -15.31 21.75 2.01
N TYR A 674 -14.18 21.05 1.94
CA TYR A 674 -12.85 21.67 2.02
C TYR A 674 -12.55 22.63 0.87
N ILE A 675 -12.98 22.27 -0.36
CA ILE A 675 -12.78 23.08 -1.57
C ILE A 675 -13.64 24.34 -1.63
N ASN A 676 -14.55 24.57 -0.67
CA ASN A 676 -15.29 25.82 -0.54
C ASN A 676 -14.63 26.71 0.54
N PRO A 677 -13.61 27.52 0.19
CA PRO A 677 -12.81 28.25 1.17
C PRO A 677 -13.65 29.24 1.98
N ARG A 678 -14.73 29.77 1.40
CA ARG A 678 -15.61 30.71 2.09
C ARG A 678 -16.40 30.05 3.21
N GLN A 679 -16.98 28.87 2.95
CA GLN A 679 -17.68 28.11 3.99
C GLN A 679 -16.70 27.58 5.03
N TRP A 680 -15.58 27.02 4.58
CA TRP A 680 -14.53 26.52 5.46
C TRP A 680 -14.05 27.59 6.45
N ALA A 681 -13.80 28.82 5.97
CA ALA A 681 -13.25 29.92 6.76
C ALA A 681 -14.09 30.28 8.00
N PHE A 682 -15.41 30.08 7.97
CA PHE A 682 -16.25 30.32 9.15
C PHE A 682 -16.68 29.01 9.84
N GLN A 683 -16.96 27.94 9.10
CA GLN A 683 -17.48 26.69 9.67
C GLN A 683 -16.45 26.01 10.57
N TYR A 684 -15.20 25.90 10.12
CA TYR A 684 -14.14 25.22 10.86
C TYR A 684 -13.81 25.88 12.22
N PRO A 685 -13.59 27.20 12.32
CA PRO A 685 -13.39 27.83 13.63
C PRO A 685 -14.67 27.81 14.48
N LEU A 686 -15.85 27.93 13.86
CA LEU A 686 -17.12 27.97 14.59
C LEU A 686 -17.43 26.67 15.32
N ILE A 687 -17.24 25.50 14.70
CA ILE A 687 -17.50 24.22 15.38
C ILE A 687 -16.61 24.02 16.62
N GLN A 688 -15.38 24.53 16.59
CA GLN A 688 -14.47 24.50 17.74
C GLN A 688 -14.92 25.47 18.83
N ALA A 689 -15.41 26.66 18.45
CA ALA A 689 -15.98 27.61 19.40
C ALA A 689 -17.22 27.03 20.09
N MET A 690 -18.15 26.48 19.31
CA MET A 690 -19.36 25.81 19.83
C MET A 690 -19.01 24.66 20.79
N ARG A 691 -18.00 23.86 20.47
CA ARG A 691 -17.50 22.81 21.39
C ARG A 691 -17.02 23.39 22.72
N LYS A 692 -16.22 24.46 22.69
CA LYS A 692 -15.72 25.15 23.89
C LYS A 692 -16.82 25.82 24.70
N GLU A 693 -17.92 26.22 24.04
CA GLU A 693 -19.13 26.76 24.67
C GLU A 693 -20.00 25.68 25.34
N GLY A 694 -19.67 24.39 25.17
CA GLY A 694 -20.39 23.27 25.78
C GLY A 694 -21.43 22.62 24.88
N ILE A 695 -21.54 23.04 23.61
CA ILE A 695 -22.39 22.36 22.61
C ILE A 695 -21.72 21.01 22.26
N PRO A 696 -22.46 19.89 22.17
CA PRO A 696 -21.90 18.56 21.97
C PRO A 696 -21.45 18.33 20.52
N MET A 697 -20.56 19.18 20.00
CA MET A 697 -19.85 18.94 18.75
C MET A 697 -18.88 17.77 18.95
N GLU A 698 -19.08 16.69 18.21
CA GLU A 698 -18.39 15.42 18.44
C GLU A 698 -17.35 15.13 17.35
N GLY A 699 -17.69 15.42 16.09
CA GLY A 699 -16.84 15.10 14.95
C GLY A 699 -16.85 16.16 13.86
N LEU A 700 -15.81 16.12 13.03
CA LEU A 700 -15.71 16.85 11.76
C LEU A 700 -15.47 15.83 10.64
N CYS A 701 -16.28 15.84 9.59
CA CYS A 701 -15.98 15.14 8.36
C CYS A 701 -15.57 16.13 7.26
N ILE A 702 -14.45 15.87 6.61
CA ILE A 702 -13.93 16.70 5.52
C ILE A 702 -14.25 16.03 4.19
N GLY A 703 -15.21 16.62 3.47
CA GLY A 703 -15.64 16.19 2.16
C GLY A 703 -14.96 16.97 1.02
N ALA A 704 -14.99 16.37 -0.18
CA ALA A 704 -14.49 16.94 -1.43
C ALA A 704 -13.01 17.38 -1.36
N GLY A 705 -12.14 16.48 -0.91
CA GLY A 705 -10.68 16.68 -0.88
C GLY A 705 -10.06 16.26 0.45
N VAL A 706 -8.81 15.81 0.41
CA VAL A 706 -8.00 15.52 1.60
C VAL A 706 -6.94 16.63 1.73
N PRO A 707 -6.89 17.37 2.87
CA PRO A 707 -5.89 18.41 3.08
C PRO A 707 -4.46 17.86 3.01
N THR A 708 -3.49 18.68 2.62
CA THR A 708 -2.06 18.32 2.69
C THR A 708 -1.67 17.91 4.10
N LEU A 709 -0.62 17.11 4.26
CA LEU A 709 -0.22 16.54 5.55
C LEU A 709 -0.05 17.63 6.63
N ASP A 710 0.65 18.72 6.31
CA ASP A 710 0.88 19.82 7.26
C ASP A 710 -0.44 20.47 7.72
N VAL A 711 -1.34 20.76 6.77
CA VAL A 711 -2.64 21.37 7.08
C VAL A 711 -3.53 20.40 7.86
N ALA A 712 -3.49 19.11 7.53
CA ALA A 712 -4.23 18.10 8.25
C ALA A 712 -3.71 17.93 9.68
N ASN A 713 -2.40 17.97 9.90
CA ASN A 713 -1.81 17.92 11.23
C ASN A 713 -2.25 19.10 12.09
N ASP A 714 -2.24 20.32 11.55
CA ASP A 714 -2.75 21.51 12.23
C ASP A 714 -4.25 21.36 12.58
N ILE A 715 -5.05 20.83 11.65
CA ILE A 715 -6.48 20.58 11.89
C ILE A 715 -6.66 19.57 13.02
N VAL A 716 -5.96 18.45 12.96
CA VAL A 716 -6.08 17.37 13.96
C VAL A 716 -5.65 17.86 15.34
N GLU A 717 -4.52 18.56 15.46
CA GLU A 717 -4.05 19.10 16.73
C GLU A 717 -5.09 20.06 17.35
N ASN A 718 -5.67 20.93 16.52
CA ASN A 718 -6.69 21.89 16.97
C ASN A 718 -7.99 21.21 17.42
N LEU A 719 -8.45 20.20 16.69
CA LEU A 719 -9.63 19.41 17.06
C LEU A 719 -9.41 18.63 18.37
N GLN A 720 -8.23 18.03 18.55
CA GLN A 720 -7.85 17.36 19.79
C GLN A 720 -7.84 18.34 20.97
N LYS A 721 -7.23 19.52 20.80
CA LYS A 721 -7.25 20.60 21.82
C LYS A 721 -8.66 21.08 22.14
N ALA A 722 -9.57 21.08 21.16
CA ALA A 722 -10.97 21.41 21.36
C ALA A 722 -11.80 20.24 21.95
N GLY A 723 -11.23 19.04 22.06
CA GLY A 723 -11.89 17.88 22.65
C GLY A 723 -12.90 17.19 21.72
N PHE A 724 -12.63 17.17 20.42
CA PHE A 724 -13.37 16.35 19.45
C PHE A 724 -12.99 14.88 19.58
N ALA A 725 -13.95 13.98 19.30
CA ALA A 725 -13.77 12.54 19.44
C ALA A 725 -13.18 11.88 18.19
N HIS A 726 -13.48 12.41 17.00
CA HIS A 726 -13.02 11.85 15.73
C HIS A 726 -12.98 12.90 14.61
N ILE A 727 -12.24 12.58 13.55
CA ILE A 727 -12.25 13.28 12.27
C ILE A 727 -12.51 12.28 11.14
N GLY A 728 -13.34 12.64 10.16
CA GLY A 728 -13.62 11.86 8.96
C GLY A 728 -12.97 12.47 7.71
N PHE A 729 -12.51 11.62 6.79
CA PHE A 729 -12.05 12.02 5.46
C PHE A 729 -12.73 11.17 4.38
N LYS A 730 -13.08 11.80 3.26
CA LYS A 730 -13.65 11.14 2.07
C LYS A 730 -12.64 11.09 0.91
N PRO A 731 -11.67 10.15 0.91
CA PRO A 731 -10.75 10.00 -0.21
C PRO A 731 -11.46 9.42 -1.44
N GLY A 732 -11.15 9.96 -2.63
CA GLY A 732 -11.74 9.53 -3.90
C GLY A 732 -10.79 8.78 -4.84
N THR A 733 -9.51 8.64 -4.46
CA THR A 733 -8.44 7.98 -5.24
C THR A 733 -7.46 7.24 -4.32
N VAL A 734 -6.68 6.31 -4.89
CA VAL A 734 -5.56 5.64 -4.19
C VAL A 734 -4.60 6.65 -3.56
N GLY A 735 -4.27 7.73 -4.28
CA GLY A 735 -3.38 8.79 -3.78
C GLY A 735 -3.95 9.47 -2.52
N SER A 736 -5.23 9.81 -2.53
CA SER A 736 -5.89 10.40 -1.36
C SER A 736 -6.06 9.41 -0.20
N ILE A 737 -6.20 8.10 -0.46
CA ILE A 737 -6.19 7.08 0.62
C ILE A 737 -4.81 7.07 1.31
N ARG A 738 -3.72 7.04 0.52
CA ARG A 738 -2.34 7.09 1.05
C ARG A 738 -2.08 8.36 1.85
N GLN A 739 -2.70 9.48 1.46
CA GLN A 739 -2.64 10.72 2.21
C GLN A 739 -3.34 10.62 3.57
N VAL A 740 -4.51 9.99 3.65
CA VAL A 740 -5.19 9.71 4.94
C VAL A 740 -4.34 8.79 5.81
N ILE A 741 -3.69 7.77 5.23
CA ILE A 741 -2.75 6.90 5.95
C ILE A 741 -1.60 7.70 6.55
N ALA A 742 -0.99 8.61 5.77
CA ALA A 742 0.09 9.47 6.27
C ALA A 742 -0.37 10.39 7.40
N ILE A 743 -1.58 10.96 7.29
CA ILE A 743 -2.19 11.77 8.37
C ILE A 743 -2.40 10.92 9.63
N ALA A 744 -2.89 9.69 9.49
CA ALA A 744 -3.09 8.78 10.61
C ALA A 744 -1.78 8.41 11.29
N GLN A 745 -0.74 8.15 10.52
CA GLN A 745 0.60 7.84 11.00
C GLN A 745 1.22 9.02 11.77
N SER A 746 1.00 10.27 11.32
CA SER A 746 1.47 11.47 12.02
C SER A 746 0.65 11.80 13.28
N ASN A 747 -0.58 11.29 13.41
CA ASN A 747 -1.49 11.60 14.51
C ASN A 747 -2.05 10.33 15.19
N PRO A 748 -1.21 9.48 15.80
CA PRO A 748 -1.58 8.13 16.23
C PRO A 748 -2.67 8.06 17.32
N THR A 749 -2.96 9.17 18.01
CA THR A 749 -3.96 9.25 19.07
C THR A 749 -5.32 9.77 18.62
N MET A 750 -5.42 10.34 17.40
CA MET A 750 -6.69 10.82 16.85
C MET A 750 -7.39 9.67 16.11
N PRO A 751 -8.64 9.33 16.47
CA PRO A 751 -9.45 8.42 15.66
C PRO A 751 -9.82 9.07 14.32
N ILE A 752 -9.54 8.36 13.23
CA ILE A 752 -9.78 8.83 11.87
C ILE A 752 -10.75 7.88 11.16
N ILE A 753 -11.91 8.39 10.74
CA ILE A 753 -12.87 7.65 9.92
C ILE A 753 -12.49 7.84 8.45
N LEU A 754 -12.08 6.78 7.79
CA LEU A 754 -11.82 6.76 6.35
C LEU A 754 -13.09 6.29 5.64
N GLU A 755 -13.87 7.26 5.15
CA GLU A 755 -15.09 7.02 4.39
C GLU A 755 -14.75 6.83 2.91
N TRP A 756 -14.41 5.60 2.54
CA TRP A 756 -14.10 5.27 1.16
C TRP A 756 -15.37 5.31 0.31
N THR A 757 -15.35 6.09 -0.77
CA THR A 757 -16.43 6.13 -1.77
C THR A 757 -15.90 5.94 -3.18
N GLY A 758 -16.34 4.87 -3.86
CA GLY A 758 -16.06 4.64 -5.28
C GLY A 758 -16.92 5.53 -6.21
N GLY A 759 -16.62 5.49 -7.51
CA GLY A 759 -17.26 6.30 -8.55
C GLY A 759 -18.75 6.04 -8.74
N ARG A 760 -19.26 4.89 -8.29
CA ARG A 760 -20.69 4.56 -8.30
C ARG A 760 -21.53 5.30 -7.24
N ALA A 761 -20.94 6.23 -6.48
CA ALA A 761 -21.66 7.02 -5.47
C ALA A 761 -22.67 8.00 -6.08
N GLY A 762 -23.74 8.30 -5.34
CA GLY A 762 -24.67 9.38 -5.68
C GLY A 762 -24.06 10.76 -5.40
N GLY A 763 -24.46 11.79 -6.15
CA GLY A 763 -23.87 13.12 -6.04
C GLY A 763 -22.50 13.19 -6.70
N HIS A 764 -21.59 14.02 -6.17
CA HIS A 764 -20.22 14.11 -6.67
C HIS A 764 -19.51 12.76 -6.50
N HIS A 765 -18.84 12.30 -7.55
CA HIS A 765 -18.17 11.00 -7.53
C HIS A 765 -16.80 11.03 -8.21
N SER A 766 -15.97 10.04 -7.92
CA SER A 766 -14.70 9.83 -8.63
C SER A 766 -14.91 9.02 -9.91
N PHE A 767 -13.82 8.78 -10.65
CA PHE A 767 -13.78 7.85 -11.79
C PHE A 767 -13.31 6.45 -11.39
N GLU A 768 -13.17 6.19 -10.08
CA GLU A 768 -12.59 4.95 -9.57
C GLU A 768 -13.62 3.83 -9.46
N ASP A 769 -13.18 2.61 -9.75
CA ASP A 769 -13.84 1.41 -9.24
C ASP A 769 -13.86 1.41 -7.70
N PHE A 770 -14.88 0.79 -7.10
CA PHE A 770 -14.96 0.70 -5.64
C PHE A 770 -13.90 -0.27 -5.07
N HIS A 771 -13.65 -1.40 -5.72
CA HIS A 771 -12.86 -2.48 -5.11
C HIS A 771 -11.35 -2.28 -5.28
N GLN A 772 -10.90 -1.96 -6.48
CA GLN A 772 -9.48 -1.96 -6.84
C GLN A 772 -8.60 -1.03 -5.98
N PRO A 773 -9.03 0.21 -5.62
CA PRO A 773 -8.26 1.06 -4.72
C PRO A 773 -8.10 0.48 -3.31
N ILE A 774 -9.12 -0.21 -2.80
CA ILE A 774 -9.05 -0.87 -1.48
C ILE A 774 -8.16 -2.10 -1.55
N LEU A 775 -8.27 -2.94 -2.58
CA LEU A 775 -7.36 -4.08 -2.76
C LEU A 775 -5.88 -3.67 -2.75
N GLU A 776 -5.55 -2.48 -3.29
CA GLU A 776 -4.18 -1.95 -3.31
C GLU A 776 -3.72 -1.35 -1.97
N THR A 777 -4.64 -0.90 -1.13
CA THR A 777 -4.31 -0.07 0.05
C THR A 777 -4.74 -0.66 1.39
N TYR A 778 -5.52 -1.74 1.40
CA TYR A 778 -6.12 -2.31 2.61
C TYR A 778 -5.08 -2.67 3.68
N GLY A 779 -3.98 -3.33 3.31
CA GLY A 779 -2.90 -3.65 4.27
C GLY A 779 -2.28 -2.41 4.89
N ALA A 780 -2.01 -1.37 4.08
CA ALA A 780 -1.49 -0.10 4.55
C ALA A 780 -2.48 0.66 5.45
N ILE A 781 -3.79 0.56 5.17
CA ILE A 781 -4.86 1.09 6.05
C ILE A 781 -4.82 0.35 7.39
N ARG A 782 -4.81 -0.98 7.39
CA ARG A 782 -4.85 -1.80 8.61
C ARG A 782 -3.57 -1.72 9.46
N ASN A 783 -2.46 -1.30 8.88
CA ASN A 783 -1.24 -0.97 9.63
C ASN A 783 -1.38 0.31 10.48
N GLN A 784 -2.45 1.11 10.31
CA GLN A 784 -2.75 2.28 11.14
C GLN A 784 -3.92 1.96 12.09
N PRO A 785 -3.67 1.66 13.38
CA PRO A 785 -4.70 1.20 14.31
C PRO A 785 -5.74 2.26 14.66
N ASN A 786 -5.47 3.54 14.38
CA ASN A 786 -6.38 4.65 14.58
C ASN A 786 -7.30 4.95 13.37
N ILE A 787 -7.19 4.19 12.27
CA ILE A 787 -8.13 4.30 11.15
C ILE A 787 -9.33 3.37 11.35
N VAL A 788 -10.53 3.93 11.25
CA VAL A 788 -11.80 3.22 11.10
C VAL A 788 -12.21 3.26 9.62
N LEU A 789 -12.18 2.10 8.96
CA LEU A 789 -12.44 1.98 7.53
C LEU A 789 -13.93 1.74 7.27
N VAL A 790 -14.60 2.69 6.60
CA VAL A 790 -16.04 2.64 6.30
C VAL A 790 -16.27 2.53 4.80
N ALA A 791 -17.10 1.56 4.38
CA ALA A 791 -17.44 1.34 2.98
C ALA A 791 -18.63 2.20 2.54
N GLY A 792 -18.44 3.04 1.52
CA GLY A 792 -19.47 3.56 0.62
C GLY A 792 -19.07 3.25 -0.83
N SER A 793 -19.92 2.81 -1.73
CA SER A 793 -21.14 3.45 -2.16
C SER A 793 -22.00 2.42 -2.90
N GLY A 794 -23.27 2.73 -3.17
CA GLY A 794 -24.18 1.82 -3.87
C GLY A 794 -24.80 0.73 -2.99
N PHE A 795 -24.80 0.94 -1.67
CA PHE A 795 -25.38 0.01 -0.70
C PHE A 795 -26.83 0.36 -0.34
N GLY A 796 -27.65 -0.66 -0.06
CA GLY A 796 -29.06 -0.48 0.26
C GLY A 796 -29.70 -1.50 1.22
N GLY A 797 -29.06 -2.65 1.48
CA GLY A 797 -29.63 -3.73 2.28
C GLY A 797 -28.58 -4.50 3.09
N VAL A 798 -28.94 -5.72 3.52
CA VAL A 798 -28.04 -6.59 4.29
C VAL A 798 -27.24 -7.48 3.35
N GLU A 799 -27.89 -7.98 2.31
CA GLU A 799 -27.36 -8.93 1.33
C GLU A 799 -26.14 -8.37 0.58
N ASP A 800 -26.17 -7.07 0.27
CA ASP A 800 -25.11 -6.35 -0.43
C ASP A 800 -24.04 -5.77 0.50
N THR A 801 -24.30 -5.64 1.81
CA THR A 801 -23.36 -5.02 2.77
C THR A 801 -22.64 -6.04 3.64
N LEU A 802 -23.29 -7.16 3.99
CA LEU A 802 -22.71 -8.18 4.85
C LEU A 802 -21.37 -8.72 4.33
N PRO A 803 -21.18 -9.01 3.02
CA PRO A 803 -19.88 -9.47 2.50
C PRO A 803 -18.73 -8.48 2.74
N TYR A 804 -19.04 -7.18 2.86
CA TYR A 804 -18.05 -6.14 3.15
C TYR A 804 -17.72 -6.09 4.64
N LEU A 805 -18.72 -6.26 5.52
CA LEU A 805 -18.47 -6.38 6.96
C LEU A 805 -17.71 -7.65 7.32
N THR A 806 -18.01 -8.79 6.69
CA THR A 806 -17.29 -10.06 6.95
C THR A 806 -15.95 -10.16 6.23
N GLY A 807 -15.77 -9.38 5.16
CA GLY A 807 -14.57 -9.39 4.34
C GLY A 807 -14.59 -10.41 3.19
N ASP A 808 -15.66 -11.18 3.03
CA ASP A 808 -15.78 -12.23 2.00
C ASP A 808 -15.73 -11.67 0.56
N TRP A 809 -16.03 -10.38 0.39
CA TRP A 809 -16.02 -9.71 -0.92
C TRP A 809 -14.66 -9.79 -1.62
N SER A 810 -13.55 -9.87 -0.89
CA SER A 810 -12.20 -9.85 -1.46
C SER A 810 -11.75 -11.22 -1.99
N ALA A 811 -12.41 -12.31 -1.57
CA ALA A 811 -12.09 -13.66 -2.01
C ALA A 811 -12.29 -13.84 -3.53
N LYS A 812 -13.25 -13.14 -4.14
CA LYS A 812 -13.47 -13.12 -5.60
C LYS A 812 -12.31 -12.48 -6.39
N PHE A 813 -11.37 -11.85 -5.69
CA PHE A 813 -10.17 -11.25 -6.24
C PHE A 813 -8.89 -11.97 -5.76
N ASP A 814 -9.01 -13.21 -5.28
CA ASP A 814 -7.91 -14.05 -4.80
C ASP A 814 -7.08 -13.39 -3.68
N CYS A 815 -7.75 -12.61 -2.82
CA CYS A 815 -7.13 -11.91 -1.69
C CYS A 815 -7.64 -12.49 -0.36
N ALA A 816 -6.88 -12.27 0.72
CA ALA A 816 -7.35 -12.56 2.08
C ALA A 816 -8.66 -11.80 2.40
N PRO A 817 -9.52 -12.29 3.31
CA PRO A 817 -10.73 -11.56 3.69
C PRO A 817 -10.40 -10.15 4.19
N MET A 818 -11.14 -9.15 3.69
CA MET A 818 -10.92 -7.73 4.00
C MET A 818 -12.17 -7.09 4.67
N PRO A 819 -12.44 -7.38 5.95
CA PRO A 819 -13.56 -6.77 6.68
C PRO A 819 -13.53 -5.24 6.66
N PHE A 820 -14.67 -4.59 6.48
CA PHE A 820 -14.85 -3.16 6.75
C PHE A 820 -15.40 -2.96 8.17
N ASP A 821 -15.07 -1.83 8.78
CA ASP A 821 -15.50 -1.53 10.15
C ASP A 821 -16.94 -1.03 10.21
N GLY A 822 -17.45 -0.51 9.10
CA GLY A 822 -18.87 -0.17 8.94
C GLY A 822 -19.24 0.26 7.53
N ILE A 823 -20.50 0.66 7.38
CA ILE A 823 -21.13 0.95 6.10
C ILE A 823 -21.72 2.36 6.09
N LEU A 824 -21.52 3.06 4.98
CA LEU A 824 -22.04 4.39 4.73
C LEU A 824 -23.24 4.31 3.78
N PHE A 825 -24.36 4.94 4.19
CA PHE A 825 -25.55 5.12 3.37
C PHE A 825 -25.76 6.58 3.00
N GLY A 826 -25.80 6.84 1.69
CA GLY A 826 -26.19 8.12 1.09
C GLY A 826 -27.55 8.00 0.41
N SER A 827 -27.54 7.66 -0.90
CA SER A 827 -28.75 7.57 -1.73
C SER A 827 -29.89 6.77 -1.12
N ARG A 828 -29.58 5.68 -0.40
CA ARG A 828 -30.57 4.79 0.23
C ARG A 828 -31.54 5.51 1.15
N VAL A 829 -31.08 6.51 1.90
CA VAL A 829 -31.90 7.19 2.92
C VAL A 829 -32.60 8.44 2.39
N MET A 830 -32.41 8.81 1.12
CA MET A 830 -33.06 9.99 0.51
C MET A 830 -34.59 9.85 0.43
N VAL A 831 -35.12 8.63 0.53
CA VAL A 831 -36.55 8.32 0.53
C VAL A 831 -37.12 8.05 1.92
N ALA A 832 -36.35 8.32 2.98
CA ALA A 832 -36.83 8.20 4.35
C ALA A 832 -38.04 9.10 4.59
N LYS A 833 -38.96 8.65 5.44
CA LYS A 833 -40.20 9.38 5.76
C LYS A 833 -39.89 10.76 6.35
N GLU A 834 -38.89 10.83 7.21
CA GLU A 834 -38.44 12.01 7.95
C GLU A 834 -37.63 12.99 7.07
N GLY A 835 -37.18 12.54 5.90
CA GLY A 835 -36.50 13.38 4.91
C GLY A 835 -37.43 14.45 4.32
N GLN A 836 -36.88 15.63 4.01
CA GLN A 836 -37.63 16.80 3.54
C GLN A 836 -37.97 16.80 2.04
N ALA A 837 -37.51 15.80 1.28
CA ALA A 837 -37.90 15.68 -0.12
C ALA A 837 -39.42 15.45 -0.22
N ASP A 838 -40.07 16.11 -1.17
CA ASP A 838 -41.48 15.86 -1.48
C ASP A 838 -41.72 14.41 -1.88
N ASP A 839 -42.92 13.89 -1.61
CA ASP A 839 -43.28 12.50 -1.92
C ASP A 839 -43.12 12.19 -3.43
N ALA A 840 -43.39 13.16 -4.31
CA ALA A 840 -43.16 12.99 -5.75
C ALA A 840 -41.67 12.84 -6.11
N VAL A 841 -40.77 13.53 -5.38
CA VAL A 841 -39.32 13.38 -5.55
C VAL A 841 -38.87 12.02 -5.02
N LYS A 842 -39.39 11.61 -3.85
CA LYS A 842 -39.10 10.29 -3.28
C LYS A 842 -39.57 9.18 -4.23
N GLN A 843 -40.77 9.29 -4.78
CA GLN A 843 -41.29 8.35 -5.76
C GLN A 843 -40.42 8.30 -7.01
N ALA A 844 -39.99 9.45 -7.55
CA ALA A 844 -39.09 9.48 -8.70
C ALA A 844 -37.74 8.80 -8.43
N ILE A 845 -37.23 8.87 -7.20
CA ILE A 845 -36.03 8.12 -6.79
C ILE A 845 -36.32 6.62 -6.70
N VAL A 846 -37.47 6.22 -6.15
CA VAL A 846 -37.89 4.80 -6.07
C VAL A 846 -38.10 4.19 -7.45
N ASP A 847 -38.59 4.97 -8.41
CA ASP A 847 -38.84 4.52 -9.78
C ASP A 847 -37.54 4.28 -10.58
N CYS A 848 -36.38 4.74 -10.08
CA CYS A 848 -35.09 4.39 -10.65
C CYS A 848 -34.76 2.93 -10.36
N SER A 849 -34.71 2.09 -11.41
CA SER A 849 -34.41 0.66 -11.27
C SER A 849 -33.00 0.35 -10.74
N GLY A 850 -32.06 1.30 -10.87
CA GLY A 850 -30.65 1.06 -10.63
C GLY A 850 -30.01 0.16 -11.69
N VAL A 851 -28.72 -0.14 -11.48
CA VAL A 851 -27.91 -1.07 -12.28
C VAL A 851 -26.92 -1.79 -11.38
N ASP A 852 -26.38 -2.91 -11.87
CA ASP A 852 -25.29 -3.62 -11.19
C ASP A 852 -23.96 -2.86 -11.31
N ASP A 853 -23.00 -3.22 -10.45
CA ASP A 853 -21.67 -2.61 -10.36
C ASP A 853 -20.90 -2.58 -11.70
N HIS A 854 -20.99 -3.62 -12.52
CA HIS A 854 -20.26 -3.64 -13.79
C HIS A 854 -20.86 -2.70 -14.86
N GLU A 855 -22.03 -2.11 -14.62
CA GLU A 855 -22.75 -1.27 -15.58
C GLU A 855 -22.82 0.21 -15.18
N TRP A 856 -22.41 0.58 -13.96
CA TRP A 856 -22.57 1.96 -13.47
C TRP A 856 -21.87 2.98 -14.37
N GLU A 857 -20.73 2.67 -14.99
CA GLU A 857 -20.01 3.59 -15.88
C GLU A 857 -20.79 3.96 -17.15
N LYS A 858 -21.90 3.27 -17.48
CA LYS A 858 -22.78 3.65 -18.59
C LYS A 858 -23.38 5.05 -18.38
N THR A 859 -23.47 5.53 -17.13
CA THR A 859 -23.97 6.87 -16.76
C THR A 859 -23.18 8.01 -17.39
N TYR A 860 -21.89 7.83 -17.71
CA TYR A 860 -21.08 8.84 -18.41
C TYR A 860 -21.56 9.06 -19.85
N SER A 861 -22.02 7.98 -20.51
CA SER A 861 -22.44 8.00 -21.91
C SER A 861 -23.93 8.33 -22.11
N GLY A 862 -24.76 8.08 -21.09
CA GLY A 862 -26.20 8.26 -21.17
C GLY A 862 -26.90 7.83 -19.88
N GLU A 863 -28.21 7.62 -19.95
CA GLU A 863 -29.00 7.16 -18.81
C GLU A 863 -28.78 5.65 -18.56
N ALA A 864 -28.53 5.29 -17.30
CA ALA A 864 -28.43 3.92 -16.83
C ALA A 864 -29.19 3.78 -15.50
N GLY A 865 -30.18 2.87 -15.46
CA GLY A 865 -30.98 2.63 -14.25
C GLY A 865 -31.77 3.84 -13.73
N GLY A 866 -32.06 4.82 -14.60
CA GLY A 866 -32.70 6.10 -14.24
C GLY A 866 -31.73 7.19 -13.75
N ILE A 867 -30.43 6.94 -13.78
CA ILE A 867 -29.36 7.88 -13.37
C ILE A 867 -28.52 8.28 -14.59
N ILE A 868 -27.98 9.51 -14.59
CA ILE A 868 -27.04 10.00 -15.59
C ILE A 868 -25.95 10.84 -14.93
N THR A 869 -24.74 10.81 -15.48
CA THR A 869 -23.63 11.66 -15.03
C THR A 869 -23.67 12.99 -15.77
N VAL A 870 -23.62 14.09 -15.02
CA VAL A 870 -23.47 15.46 -15.53
C VAL A 870 -22.28 16.15 -14.88
N MET A 871 -21.74 17.20 -15.48
CA MET A 871 -20.59 17.92 -14.95
C MET A 871 -21.04 19.13 -14.13
N SER A 872 -20.51 19.27 -12.92
CA SER A 872 -20.68 20.45 -12.08
C SER A 872 -20.08 21.72 -12.73
N GLU A 873 -20.32 22.87 -12.11
CA GLU A 873 -19.65 24.13 -12.48
C GLU A 873 -18.13 24.11 -12.25
N LEU A 874 -17.65 23.23 -11.37
CA LEU A 874 -16.23 23.03 -11.07
C LEU A 874 -15.57 21.99 -11.97
N GLY A 875 -16.33 21.34 -12.86
CA GLY A 875 -15.82 20.29 -13.74
C GLY A 875 -15.71 18.91 -13.08
N GLU A 876 -16.31 18.72 -11.91
CA GLU A 876 -16.44 17.43 -11.24
C GLU A 876 -17.73 16.71 -11.66
N PRO A 877 -17.72 15.38 -11.87
CA PRO A 877 -18.91 14.63 -12.29
C PRO A 877 -19.89 14.45 -11.13
N ILE A 878 -21.19 14.42 -11.45
CA ILE A 878 -22.30 14.25 -10.52
C ILE A 878 -23.30 13.23 -11.07
N HIS A 879 -23.63 12.21 -10.28
CA HIS A 879 -24.77 11.34 -10.55
C HIS A 879 -26.08 12.02 -10.13
N LYS A 880 -27.01 12.18 -11.08
CA LYS A 880 -28.34 12.73 -10.85
C LYS A 880 -29.41 11.83 -11.48
N VAL A 881 -30.61 11.83 -10.89
CA VAL A 881 -31.79 11.23 -11.52
C VAL A 881 -32.02 11.89 -12.88
N ALA A 882 -32.21 11.08 -13.92
CA ALA A 882 -32.31 11.52 -15.31
C ALA A 882 -33.66 12.19 -15.62
N THR A 883 -33.98 13.28 -14.92
CA THR A 883 -35.17 14.10 -15.19
C THR A 883 -35.01 14.85 -16.52
N ARG A 884 -36.09 15.45 -17.04
CA ARG A 884 -36.01 16.28 -18.26
C ARG A 884 -34.95 17.39 -18.14
N GLY A 885 -34.85 18.03 -16.97
CA GLY A 885 -33.87 19.09 -16.72
C GLY A 885 -32.44 18.58 -16.68
N VAL A 886 -32.20 17.40 -16.09
CA VAL A 886 -30.86 16.80 -16.05
C VAL A 886 -30.44 16.29 -17.42
N ARG A 887 -31.38 15.75 -18.23
CA ARG A 887 -31.11 15.40 -19.63
C ARG A 887 -30.73 16.64 -20.47
N LEU A 888 -31.40 17.78 -20.24
CA LEU A 888 -31.01 19.05 -20.85
C LEU A 888 -29.62 19.51 -20.38
N TRP A 889 -29.31 19.35 -19.09
CA TRP A 889 -27.98 19.62 -18.56
C TRP A 889 -26.93 18.80 -19.32
N LYS A 890 -27.13 17.48 -19.44
CA LYS A 890 -26.19 16.61 -20.18
C LYS A 890 -26.02 17.06 -21.63
N GLU A 891 -27.11 17.40 -22.30
CA GLU A 891 -27.06 17.93 -23.67
C GLU A 891 -26.21 19.20 -23.75
N PHE A 892 -26.34 20.12 -22.80
CA PHE A 892 -25.52 21.34 -22.77
C PHE A 892 -24.07 21.06 -22.37
N ASP A 893 -23.79 20.10 -21.50
CA ASP A 893 -22.43 19.65 -21.24
C ASP A 893 -21.77 19.15 -22.53
N ASP A 894 -22.45 18.31 -23.29
CA ASP A 894 -21.90 17.70 -24.50
C ASP A 894 -21.77 18.68 -25.67
N THR A 895 -22.68 19.65 -25.78
CA THR A 895 -22.79 20.51 -26.98
C THR A 895 -22.40 21.97 -26.80
N ILE A 896 -22.35 22.47 -25.56
CA ILE A 896 -22.03 23.88 -25.25
C ILE A 896 -20.85 23.97 -24.28
N PHE A 897 -20.92 23.33 -23.11
CA PHE A 897 -19.93 23.51 -22.05
C PHE A 897 -18.64 22.71 -22.28
N SER A 898 -18.67 21.67 -23.12
CA SER A 898 -17.47 20.98 -23.61
C SER A 898 -16.60 21.86 -24.53
N LEU A 899 -17.18 22.91 -25.13
CA LEU A 899 -16.46 23.78 -26.04
C LEU A 899 -15.49 24.72 -25.29
N PRO A 900 -14.34 25.07 -25.91
CA PRO A 900 -13.47 26.14 -25.42
C PRO A 900 -14.25 27.43 -25.15
N ARG A 901 -13.93 28.13 -24.04
CA ARG A 901 -14.70 29.29 -23.56
C ARG A 901 -14.88 30.40 -24.61
N ASP A 902 -13.87 30.63 -25.43
CA ASP A 902 -13.86 31.60 -26.54
C ASP A 902 -14.84 31.24 -27.67
N LYS A 903 -15.20 29.96 -27.82
CA LYS A 903 -16.13 29.48 -28.85
C LYS A 903 -17.58 29.39 -28.37
N ARG A 904 -17.83 29.43 -27.06
CA ARG A 904 -19.17 29.24 -26.48
C ARG A 904 -20.14 30.36 -26.88
N ALA A 905 -19.70 31.62 -26.86
CA ALA A 905 -20.57 32.77 -27.09
C ALA A 905 -21.27 32.72 -28.46
N ALA A 906 -20.53 32.36 -29.51
CA ALA A 906 -21.10 32.22 -30.86
C ALA A 906 -22.16 31.11 -30.95
N VAL A 907 -21.92 29.98 -30.28
CA VAL A 907 -22.85 28.85 -30.25
C VAL A 907 -24.09 29.16 -29.42
N ILE A 908 -23.92 29.81 -28.26
CA ILE A 908 -25.02 30.26 -27.40
C ILE A 908 -25.91 31.23 -28.19
N GLN A 909 -25.32 32.21 -28.87
CA GLN A 909 -26.08 33.17 -29.67
C GLN A 909 -26.81 32.50 -30.84
N ALA A 910 -26.16 31.58 -31.56
CA ALA A 910 -26.77 30.85 -32.67
C ALA A 910 -27.93 29.93 -32.22
N LYS A 911 -27.91 29.45 -30.97
CA LYS A 911 -28.93 28.57 -30.38
C LYS A 911 -29.83 29.30 -29.37
N LYS A 912 -29.83 30.63 -29.33
CA LYS A 912 -30.52 31.42 -28.29
C LYS A 912 -31.98 31.02 -28.08
N ASP A 913 -32.77 31.04 -29.14
CA ASP A 913 -34.20 30.70 -29.09
C ASP A 913 -34.43 29.24 -28.65
N TYR A 914 -33.55 28.34 -29.10
CA TYR A 914 -33.57 26.94 -28.69
C TYR A 914 -33.32 26.80 -27.19
N ILE A 915 -32.27 27.46 -26.67
CA ILE A 915 -31.90 27.43 -25.26
C ILE A 915 -33.04 27.98 -24.40
N ILE A 916 -33.56 29.17 -24.72
CA ILE A 916 -34.66 29.81 -23.97
C ILE A 916 -35.90 28.89 -23.91
N ARG A 917 -36.29 28.30 -25.04
CA ARG A 917 -37.42 27.37 -25.11
C ARG A 917 -37.18 26.13 -24.23
N ARG A 918 -35.99 25.53 -24.29
CA ARG A 918 -35.66 24.34 -23.47
C ARG A 918 -35.57 24.67 -21.99
N LEU A 919 -35.00 25.82 -21.61
CA LEU A 919 -34.97 26.28 -20.21
C LEU A 919 -36.38 26.41 -19.62
N ASN A 920 -37.29 27.07 -20.35
CA ASN A 920 -38.66 27.27 -19.89
C ASN A 920 -39.48 25.97 -19.82
N ALA A 921 -39.23 25.02 -20.72
CA ALA A 921 -39.98 23.77 -20.77
C ALA A 921 -39.49 22.71 -19.78
N ASP A 922 -38.17 22.56 -19.64
CA ASP A 922 -37.55 21.36 -19.07
C ASP A 922 -36.68 21.62 -17.84
N PHE A 923 -36.23 22.85 -17.59
CA PHE A 923 -35.21 23.13 -16.56
C PHE A 923 -35.78 23.82 -15.32
N GLN A 924 -35.12 23.64 -14.18
CA GLN A 924 -35.55 24.23 -12.91
C GLN A 924 -35.37 25.76 -12.85
N LYS A 925 -34.48 26.31 -13.69
CA LYS A 925 -34.28 27.76 -13.84
C LYS A 925 -34.82 28.21 -15.20
N PRO A 926 -36.02 28.81 -15.25
CA PRO A 926 -36.55 29.33 -16.49
C PRO A 926 -35.75 30.53 -16.99
N TRP A 927 -35.95 30.89 -18.24
CA TRP A 927 -35.53 32.18 -18.75
C TRP A 927 -36.29 33.30 -18.02
N PHE A 928 -35.56 34.30 -17.53
CA PHE A 928 -36.17 35.39 -16.77
C PHE A 928 -37.08 36.24 -17.66
N GLY A 929 -36.56 36.66 -18.82
CA GLY A 929 -37.20 37.69 -19.63
C GLY A 929 -38.52 37.26 -20.25
N LYS A 930 -39.61 37.92 -19.86
CA LYS A 930 -40.97 37.54 -20.24
C LYS A 930 -41.91 38.74 -20.28
N LYS A 931 -42.61 38.93 -21.40
CA LYS A 931 -43.69 39.91 -21.56
C LYS A 931 -44.95 39.52 -20.79
N LEU A 932 -45.85 40.48 -20.58
CA LEU A 932 -47.15 40.21 -19.93
C LEU A 932 -48.00 39.15 -20.65
N ASP A 933 -47.87 39.05 -21.98
CA ASP A 933 -48.54 38.03 -22.80
C ASP A 933 -47.86 36.65 -22.76
N GLY A 934 -46.73 36.53 -22.04
CA GLY A 934 -45.95 35.31 -21.92
C GLY A 934 -44.82 35.15 -22.94
N THR A 935 -44.66 36.09 -23.88
CA THR A 935 -43.60 36.03 -24.90
C THR A 935 -42.21 36.13 -24.24
N PRO A 936 -41.29 35.19 -24.50
CA PRO A 936 -39.90 35.30 -24.03
C PRO A 936 -39.18 36.43 -24.76
N VAL A 937 -38.51 37.30 -24.01
CA VAL A 937 -37.76 38.46 -24.53
C VAL A 937 -36.47 38.65 -23.73
N ASP A 938 -35.55 39.49 -24.19
CA ASP A 938 -34.39 39.87 -23.38
C ASP A 938 -34.76 40.81 -22.23
N LEU A 939 -33.87 40.93 -21.24
CA LEU A 939 -34.09 41.80 -20.09
C LEU A 939 -34.20 43.29 -20.52
N GLU A 940 -33.40 43.73 -21.50
CA GLU A 940 -33.50 45.08 -22.08
C GLU A 940 -34.82 45.35 -22.80
N GLU A 941 -35.57 44.31 -23.16
CA GLU A 941 -36.86 44.42 -23.82
C GLU A 941 -38.03 44.43 -22.85
N MET A 942 -37.80 44.27 -21.54
CA MET A 942 -38.84 44.32 -20.51
C MET A 942 -39.07 45.75 -19.97
N THR A 943 -40.32 46.06 -19.62
CA THR A 943 -40.63 47.24 -18.81
C THR A 943 -40.30 47.01 -17.33
N TYR A 944 -40.17 48.09 -16.54
CA TYR A 944 -39.94 47.97 -15.10
C TYR A 944 -41.06 47.20 -14.38
N ALA A 945 -42.31 47.42 -14.80
CA ALA A 945 -43.45 46.68 -14.28
C ALA A 945 -43.36 45.18 -14.61
N GLU A 946 -43.01 44.82 -15.85
CA GLU A 946 -42.83 43.42 -16.26
C GLU A 946 -41.77 42.70 -15.42
N VAL A 947 -40.65 43.37 -15.11
CA VAL A 947 -39.60 42.80 -14.24
C VAL A 947 -40.11 42.63 -12.81
N ALA A 948 -40.78 43.62 -12.24
CA ALA A 948 -41.35 43.52 -10.89
C ALA A 948 -42.35 42.35 -10.76
N TYR A 949 -43.24 42.20 -11.74
CA TYR A 949 -44.18 41.07 -11.77
C TYR A 949 -43.47 39.73 -11.89
N ARG A 950 -42.46 39.63 -12.76
CA ARG A 950 -41.70 38.40 -12.97
C ARG A 950 -40.91 38.00 -11.72
N LEU A 951 -40.39 38.97 -10.97
CA LEU A 951 -39.73 38.71 -9.70
C LEU A 951 -40.69 38.13 -8.66
N ASN A 952 -41.87 38.73 -8.50
CA ASN A 952 -42.88 38.17 -7.59
C ASN A 952 -43.32 36.78 -8.03
N GLU A 953 -43.48 36.54 -9.33
CA GLU A 953 -43.85 35.22 -9.86
C GLU A 953 -42.83 34.13 -9.55
N LEU A 954 -41.53 34.42 -9.66
CA LEU A 954 -40.47 33.41 -9.53
C LEU A 954 -39.89 33.29 -8.12
N LEU A 955 -40.03 34.34 -7.29
CA LEU A 955 -39.36 34.41 -5.99
C LEU A 955 -40.32 34.25 -4.80
N TYR A 956 -41.63 34.39 -5.02
CA TYR A 956 -42.66 34.23 -4.00
C TYR A 956 -43.58 33.03 -4.28
N ILE A 957 -43.67 32.10 -3.33
CA ILE A 957 -44.49 30.89 -3.44
C ILE A 957 -45.89 31.21 -2.91
N LYS A 958 -46.78 31.58 -3.83
CA LYS A 958 -48.15 32.02 -3.50
C LYS A 958 -48.96 30.98 -2.72
N SER A 959 -48.82 29.70 -3.04
CA SER A 959 -49.54 28.60 -2.36
C SER A 959 -49.14 28.44 -0.89
N GLU A 960 -47.92 28.83 -0.53
CA GLU A 960 -47.37 28.70 0.82
C GLU A 960 -47.28 30.06 1.53
N SER A 961 -47.62 31.15 0.84
CA SER A 961 -47.53 32.52 1.35
C SER A 961 -46.17 32.83 1.97
N ARG A 962 -45.08 32.48 1.25
CA ARG A 962 -43.71 32.71 1.68
C ARG A 962 -42.78 33.00 0.51
N TRP A 963 -41.66 33.65 0.81
CA TRP A 963 -40.54 33.77 -0.12
C TRP A 963 -39.77 32.46 -0.24
N VAL A 964 -39.14 32.24 -1.41
CA VAL A 964 -38.18 31.15 -1.59
C VAL A 964 -37.02 31.28 -0.59
N ASP A 965 -36.55 32.50 -0.37
CA ASP A 965 -35.52 32.85 0.62
C ASP A 965 -35.62 34.34 1.00
N VAL A 966 -35.31 34.69 2.25
CA VAL A 966 -35.37 36.08 2.75
C VAL A 966 -34.43 37.02 1.99
N THR A 967 -33.30 36.51 1.48
CA THR A 967 -32.37 37.30 0.68
C THR A 967 -32.94 37.64 -0.70
N LEU A 968 -33.84 36.80 -1.24
CA LEU A 968 -34.56 37.05 -2.48
C LEU A 968 -35.73 38.02 -2.29
N ARG A 969 -36.36 38.05 -1.11
CA ARG A 969 -37.28 39.14 -0.72
C ARG A 969 -36.56 40.49 -0.77
N ASN A 970 -35.39 40.56 -0.15
CA ASN A 970 -34.59 41.78 -0.10
C ASN A 970 -34.13 42.21 -1.51
N PHE A 971 -33.81 41.26 -2.39
CA PHE A 971 -33.55 41.52 -3.81
C PHE A 971 -34.72 42.25 -4.48
N VAL A 972 -35.96 41.78 -4.26
CA VAL A 972 -37.16 42.42 -4.84
C VAL A 972 -37.35 43.82 -4.26
N GLY A 973 -37.14 43.99 -2.94
CA GLY A 973 -37.21 45.30 -2.30
C GLY A 973 -36.24 46.31 -2.87
N ASP A 974 -34.98 45.91 -3.10
CA ASP A 974 -33.98 46.77 -3.74
C ASP A 974 -34.35 47.11 -5.18
N TYR A 975 -34.89 46.15 -5.94
CA TYR A 975 -35.38 46.43 -7.28
C TYR A 975 -36.53 47.45 -7.28
N LEU A 976 -37.50 47.31 -6.36
CA LEU A 976 -38.63 48.24 -6.25
C LEU A 976 -38.18 49.65 -5.84
N ARG A 977 -37.21 49.77 -4.92
CA ARG A 977 -36.57 51.06 -4.62
C ARG A 977 -35.92 51.67 -5.86
N ARG A 978 -35.27 50.85 -6.68
CA ARG A 978 -34.68 51.32 -7.95
C ARG A 978 -35.73 51.83 -8.94
N VAL A 979 -36.92 51.23 -8.98
CA VAL A 979 -38.06 51.75 -9.75
C VAL A 979 -38.43 53.15 -9.25
N GLU A 980 -38.58 53.33 -7.94
CA GLU A 980 -38.88 54.65 -7.36
C GLU A 980 -37.79 55.69 -7.73
N GLU A 981 -36.52 55.36 -7.54
CA GLU A 981 -35.38 56.24 -7.89
C GLU A 981 -35.40 56.65 -9.37
N ARG A 982 -35.71 55.73 -10.28
CA ARG A 982 -35.67 56.00 -11.73
C ARG A 982 -36.77 56.94 -12.19
N PHE A 983 -37.95 56.86 -11.57
CA PHE A 983 -39.12 57.65 -11.96
C PHE A 983 -39.37 58.86 -11.05
N ALA A 984 -38.58 59.04 -9.99
CA ALA A 984 -38.62 60.21 -9.12
C ALA A 984 -38.32 61.49 -9.91
N THR A 985 -39.23 62.47 -9.79
CA THR A 985 -39.05 63.82 -10.36
C THR A 985 -38.59 64.85 -9.32
N LYS A 986 -38.60 64.46 -8.03
CA LYS A 986 -38.16 65.22 -6.86
C LYS A 986 -37.81 64.24 -5.73
N GLU A 987 -37.09 64.71 -4.72
CA GLU A 987 -36.80 63.93 -3.52
C GLU A 987 -38.09 63.52 -2.79
N HIS A 988 -38.18 62.26 -2.39
CA HIS A 988 -39.31 61.70 -1.65
C HIS A 988 -38.84 60.54 -0.76
N GLU A 989 -39.63 60.22 0.27
CA GLU A 989 -39.41 59.01 1.07
C GLU A 989 -39.83 57.77 0.25
N SER A 990 -39.05 56.69 0.32
CA SER A 990 -39.39 55.42 -0.36
C SER A 990 -40.61 54.78 0.28
N MET A 991 -41.49 54.22 -0.55
CA MET A 991 -42.60 53.40 -0.09
C MET A 991 -42.14 52.06 0.52
N VAL A 992 -40.91 51.62 0.19
CA VAL A 992 -40.23 50.45 0.77
C VAL A 992 -39.34 50.91 1.93
N VAL A 993 -39.96 51.18 3.09
CA VAL A 993 -39.26 51.58 4.32
C VAL A 993 -38.56 50.38 4.97
N SER A 994 -39.25 49.25 5.05
CA SER A 994 -38.70 47.95 5.49
C SER A 994 -39.04 46.86 4.48
N PHE A 995 -38.14 45.89 4.30
CA PHE A 995 -38.44 44.71 3.49
C PHE A 995 -39.49 43.79 4.11
N ASP A 996 -39.86 43.97 5.38
CA ASP A 996 -40.97 43.22 5.98
C ASP A 996 -42.33 43.61 5.37
N GLN A 997 -42.41 44.75 4.69
CA GLN A 997 -43.61 45.12 3.92
C GLN A 997 -43.82 44.19 2.70
N LEU A 998 -42.80 43.41 2.33
CA LEU A 998 -42.87 42.44 1.24
C LEU A 998 -43.40 41.07 1.67
N GLU A 999 -43.92 40.90 2.89
CA GLU A 999 -44.72 39.72 3.21
C GLU A 999 -46.06 39.68 2.42
N VAL A 1000 -46.49 40.83 1.87
CA VAL A 1000 -47.63 40.93 0.93
C VAL A 1000 -47.16 41.58 -0.38
N PRO A 1001 -46.31 40.89 -1.19
CA PRO A 1001 -45.53 41.54 -2.25
C PRO A 1001 -46.36 42.17 -3.35
N PHE A 1002 -47.47 41.54 -3.72
CA PHE A 1002 -48.29 41.95 -4.86
C PHE A 1002 -48.94 43.31 -4.64
N GLU A 1003 -49.50 43.56 -3.45
CA GLU A 1003 -50.16 44.83 -3.13
C GLU A 1003 -49.16 45.99 -3.09
N LEU A 1004 -47.99 45.77 -2.45
CA LEU A 1004 -46.94 46.78 -2.39
C LEU A 1004 -46.37 47.08 -3.78
N THR A 1005 -46.17 46.03 -4.60
CA THR A 1005 -45.68 46.19 -5.97
C THR A 1005 -46.65 47.03 -6.81
N GLU A 1006 -47.95 46.72 -6.81
CA GLU A 1006 -48.95 47.52 -7.54
C GLU A 1006 -48.99 48.97 -7.06
N LYS A 1007 -48.96 49.20 -5.73
CA LYS A 1007 -48.94 50.55 -5.17
C LYS A 1007 -47.74 51.38 -5.66
N ILE A 1008 -46.56 50.78 -5.74
CA ILE A 1008 -45.34 51.44 -6.24
C ILE A 1008 -45.44 51.69 -7.75
N LEU A 1009 -45.93 50.73 -8.52
CA LEU A 1009 -46.08 50.88 -9.97
C LEU A 1009 -47.16 51.93 -10.33
N ASP A 1010 -48.23 52.03 -9.56
CA ASP A 1010 -49.28 53.05 -9.72
C ASP A 1010 -48.79 54.45 -9.37
N ALA A 1011 -47.94 54.58 -8.36
CA ALA A 1011 -47.26 55.83 -8.05
C ALA A 1011 -46.25 56.27 -9.12
N ASN A 1012 -45.77 55.31 -9.93
CA ASN A 1012 -44.76 55.51 -10.97
C ASN A 1012 -45.26 55.00 -12.34
N PRO A 1013 -46.29 55.61 -12.95
CA PRO A 1013 -46.97 55.04 -14.12
C PRO A 1013 -46.08 54.85 -15.36
N GLY A 1014 -44.99 55.62 -15.48
CA GLY A 1014 -43.97 55.43 -16.54
C GLY A 1014 -43.30 54.05 -16.50
N SER A 1015 -43.26 53.39 -15.34
CA SER A 1015 -42.73 52.03 -15.16
C SER A 1015 -43.44 50.97 -16.00
N ARG A 1016 -44.69 51.22 -16.42
CA ARG A 1016 -45.51 50.30 -17.21
C ARG A 1016 -45.27 50.38 -18.72
N SER A 1017 -44.63 51.44 -19.21
CA SER A 1017 -44.40 51.68 -20.64
C SER A 1017 -42.92 51.80 -21.01
N GLN A 1018 -42.08 52.23 -20.08
CA GLN A 1018 -40.64 52.39 -20.32
C GLN A 1018 -39.90 51.06 -20.12
N LEU A 1019 -39.06 50.71 -21.09
CA LEU A 1019 -38.12 49.59 -21.00
C LEU A 1019 -36.98 49.90 -20.02
N LEU A 1020 -36.34 48.86 -19.46
CA LEU A 1020 -35.17 49.04 -18.61
C LEU A 1020 -34.08 49.83 -19.35
N THR A 1021 -33.45 50.78 -18.65
CA THR A 1021 -32.27 51.46 -19.18
C THR A 1021 -31.07 50.51 -19.14
N THR A 1022 -30.05 50.76 -19.97
CA THR A 1022 -28.80 49.98 -19.94
C THR A 1022 -28.17 49.95 -18.54
N GLU A 1023 -28.23 51.05 -17.80
CA GLU A 1023 -27.74 51.14 -16.42
C GLU A 1023 -28.51 50.20 -15.48
N ASP A 1024 -29.83 50.11 -15.63
CA ASP A 1024 -30.67 49.31 -14.74
C ASP A 1024 -30.69 47.83 -15.11
N VAL A 1025 -30.46 47.49 -16.38
CA VAL A 1025 -30.10 46.13 -16.80
C VAL A 1025 -28.82 45.69 -16.08
N GLN A 1026 -27.76 46.50 -16.11
CA GLN A 1026 -26.51 46.20 -15.41
C GLN A 1026 -26.70 46.12 -13.89
N TYR A 1027 -27.47 47.04 -13.30
CA TYR A 1027 -27.82 47.01 -11.89
C TYR A 1027 -28.53 45.70 -11.52
N PHE A 1028 -29.53 45.28 -12.29
CA PHE A 1028 -30.25 44.03 -12.07
C PHE A 1028 -29.34 42.80 -12.16
N ILE A 1029 -28.47 42.73 -13.17
CA ILE A 1029 -27.49 41.64 -13.29
C ILE A 1029 -26.53 41.63 -12.08
N ASN A 1030 -26.10 42.80 -11.61
CA ASN A 1030 -25.28 42.92 -10.40
C ASN A 1030 -26.02 42.47 -9.13
N LEU A 1031 -27.32 42.76 -9.01
CA LEU A 1031 -28.15 42.22 -7.94
C LEU A 1031 -28.17 40.68 -7.97
N CYS A 1032 -28.25 40.08 -9.15
CA CYS A 1032 -28.28 38.62 -9.32
C CYS A 1032 -26.96 37.94 -8.90
N MET A 1033 -25.84 38.69 -8.88
CA MET A 1033 -24.50 38.18 -8.54
C MET A 1033 -24.10 38.40 -7.08
N ARG A 1034 -24.97 38.93 -6.22
CA ARG A 1034 -24.64 39.23 -4.82
C ARG A 1034 -24.16 37.98 -4.07
N PRO A 1035 -22.99 38.02 -3.40
CA PRO A 1035 -22.38 36.83 -2.82
C PRO A 1035 -23.08 36.32 -1.55
N ILE A 1036 -23.78 37.19 -0.80
CA ILE A 1036 -24.47 36.85 0.46
C ILE A 1036 -25.97 36.61 0.26
N GLN A 1037 -26.36 36.32 -0.98
CA GLN A 1037 -27.74 36.08 -1.39
C GLN A 1037 -27.85 34.66 -1.93
N LYS A 1038 -29.00 34.02 -1.72
CA LYS A 1038 -29.32 32.78 -2.44
C LYS A 1038 -29.26 33.07 -3.96
N PRO A 1039 -28.58 32.22 -4.76
CA PRO A 1039 -28.58 32.38 -6.21
C PRO A 1039 -29.99 32.46 -6.78
N VAL A 1040 -30.19 33.32 -7.78
CA VAL A 1040 -31.52 33.51 -8.37
C VAL A 1040 -31.99 32.23 -9.07
N PRO A 1041 -33.27 31.82 -8.91
CA PRO A 1041 -33.81 30.59 -9.49
C PRO A 1041 -34.21 30.76 -10.97
N PHE A 1042 -33.47 31.56 -11.74
CA PHE A 1042 -33.73 31.84 -13.16
C PHE A 1042 -32.44 32.20 -13.90
N ILE A 1043 -32.49 32.18 -15.24
CA ILE A 1043 -31.39 32.62 -16.11
C ILE A 1043 -31.66 34.07 -16.55
N PRO A 1044 -30.88 35.06 -16.06
CA PRO A 1044 -31.15 36.47 -16.36
C PRO A 1044 -30.52 36.94 -17.68
N VAL A 1045 -29.47 36.26 -18.16
CA VAL A 1045 -28.73 36.60 -19.38
C VAL A 1045 -28.04 35.37 -19.95
N LEU A 1046 -27.88 35.33 -21.28
CA LEU A 1046 -27.07 34.34 -21.99
C LEU A 1046 -25.72 34.96 -22.39
N ASP A 1047 -24.76 34.92 -21.47
CA ASP A 1047 -23.41 35.46 -21.66
C ASP A 1047 -22.33 34.38 -21.54
N LYS A 1048 -21.07 34.81 -21.47
CA LYS A 1048 -19.92 33.92 -21.26
C LYS A 1048 -19.95 33.14 -19.94
N GLN A 1049 -20.82 33.52 -19.00
CA GLN A 1049 -21.02 32.88 -17.69
C GLN A 1049 -22.28 32.02 -17.65
N PHE A 1050 -22.86 31.69 -18.81
CA PHE A 1050 -24.07 30.86 -18.89
C PHE A 1050 -23.96 29.54 -18.12
N ASP A 1051 -22.79 28.91 -18.09
CA ASP A 1051 -22.55 27.71 -17.27
C ASP A 1051 -22.76 27.96 -15.77
N VAL A 1052 -22.29 29.10 -15.25
CA VAL A 1052 -22.50 29.50 -13.86
C VAL A 1052 -23.99 29.75 -13.59
N TRP A 1053 -24.65 30.53 -14.43
CA TRP A 1053 -26.10 30.79 -14.28
C TRP A 1053 -26.91 29.50 -14.28
N PHE A 1054 -26.56 28.58 -15.18
CA PHE A 1054 -27.23 27.30 -15.35
C PHE A 1054 -27.01 26.36 -14.15
N LYS A 1055 -25.78 26.21 -13.67
CA LYS A 1055 -25.39 25.14 -12.72
C LYS A 1055 -25.39 25.53 -11.24
N LYS A 1056 -25.31 26.81 -10.90
CA LYS A 1056 -25.13 27.26 -9.50
C LYS A 1056 -26.34 26.94 -8.62
N ASP A 1057 -26.13 26.36 -7.43
CA ASP A 1057 -27.22 25.98 -6.50
C ASP A 1057 -28.24 25.03 -7.16
N SER A 1058 -27.76 23.90 -7.71
CA SER A 1058 -28.57 22.99 -8.57
C SER A 1058 -28.38 21.50 -8.32
#